data_AF-A0A1H3DGQ9-F1
#
_entry.id   AF-A0A1H3DGQ9-F1
#
_cell.length_a   1.000
_cell.length_b   1.000
_cell.length_c   1.000
_cell.angle_alpha   90.00
_cell.angle_beta   90.00
_cell.angle_gamma   90.00
#
_symmetry.space_group_name_H-M   'P 1'
#
loop_
_entity.id
_entity.type
_entity.pdbx_description
1 polymer ?
#
loop_
_entity_poly.entity_id
_entity_poly.type
_entity_poly.pdbx_seq_one_letter_code
_entity_poly.pdbx_strand_id
1 'polypeptide(L)'
;MQMNTDPNPKRPKRRLQRNWHKFIAGLLSALFPGLGHIYLGLYIKGLTFIFLLLLDLTALLYFSSIGIQINVPLIILLSLVIPVIYFINIYDVLQLADWVLMKKRRIQTEGEPSKDSSILRPGIGFMGWERGLSFGMLLIFGGGLMVLFVQKPRWLEWYLAQYGLYAVGAALVIAGLLLLNRELILSFTFKKRRLNKSTGSYLKIRIGRYTASTLLIIVGILLIIDKVDQTEYVFSLVNYWPFILVIWGIEFIIAFLLNQVIPAAKRKSRYRFRPDFKGILSATILICCIFIVTQQDHYAHLWNRVSLNLSAASLDYSEAADNQIEKETISIPVEMETGAVVVENVNGDIRINRGDVESVVVKTVAWVDQVEPVEAQAVADASEVNVQEGKTIQIATKPQGYGSESKRQPRMNLTITIPDDRRFDLQVRTSNGSVYLDRPEAISSIHVESGNGKIYIHNAIGDVHAKTLNGNISVADVIGSAVLSTNRGDLRAEEVTGSVDLTTLVGRIQASDIVGDITGSTRNGNISVNEPVAKLKLETLNGAVQVQTKQIGGDWDIYSAVGDILLAIPETGDYEVSGSSTYGNLNVEPPYTIENRMITGVSGTGEYKVQVEGNSDITIQRSLMEDETSGGNTQTNRTNQMLQ
;
A
#
# COMPACT_ATOMS: atom_id res chain seq x y z
N MET A 1 -6.13 64.61 62.85
CA MET A 1 -6.90 64.47 61.60
C MET A 1 -6.69 63.06 61.07
N GLN A 2 -7.78 62.41 60.68
CA GLN A 2 -7.91 60.95 60.55
C GLN A 2 -7.08 60.32 59.41
N MET A 3 -6.65 59.10 59.73
CA MET A 3 -6.22 57.97 58.90
C MET A 3 -6.59 58.01 57.41
N ASN A 4 -5.61 57.67 56.56
CA ASN A 4 -5.84 56.69 55.51
C ASN A 4 -4.56 55.88 55.26
N THR A 5 -4.42 54.74 55.94
CA THR A 5 -3.36 53.76 55.67
C THR A 5 -3.76 52.89 54.49
N ASP A 6 -3.16 53.23 53.35
CA ASP A 6 -2.60 52.36 52.31
C ASP A 6 -3.16 50.91 52.13
N PRO A 7 -3.76 50.58 50.96
CA PRO A 7 -4.19 49.23 50.63
C PRO A 7 -3.03 48.38 50.11
N ASN A 8 -2.37 47.65 51.01
CA ASN A 8 -1.57 46.44 50.84
C ASN A 8 -1.36 45.88 49.39
N PRO A 9 -0.14 45.96 48.82
CA PRO A 9 0.23 45.31 47.56
C PRO A 9 0.91 43.95 47.80
N LYS A 10 0.17 42.83 47.72
CA LYS A 10 0.74 41.47 47.70
C LYS A 10 0.24 40.65 46.51
N ARG A 11 0.82 40.81 45.32
CA ARG A 11 0.45 40.06 44.09
C ARG A 11 1.54 39.29 43.30
N PRO A 12 2.88 39.36 43.50
CA PRO A 12 3.82 38.60 42.64
C PRO A 12 4.12 37.14 43.07
N LYS A 13 4.37 36.83 44.36
CA LYS A 13 4.70 35.46 44.83
C LYS A 13 3.62 34.40 44.52
N ARG A 14 2.36 34.84 44.33
CA ARG A 14 1.17 33.99 44.18
C ARG A 14 0.94 33.46 42.75
N ARG A 15 1.55 34.07 41.72
CA ARG A 15 1.51 33.55 40.34
C ARG A 15 2.48 32.38 40.14
N LEU A 16 3.66 32.44 40.77
CA LEU A 16 4.71 31.41 40.69
C LEU A 16 4.24 30.05 41.23
N GLN A 17 3.58 30.00 42.40
CA GLN A 17 3.05 28.76 42.97
C GLN A 17 1.99 28.07 42.10
N ARG A 18 1.17 28.85 41.37
CA ARG A 18 0.14 28.32 40.47
C ARG A 18 0.77 27.61 39.27
N ASN A 19 1.76 28.23 38.66
CA ASN A 19 2.48 27.65 37.53
C ASN A 19 3.25 26.40 37.97
N TRP A 20 3.77 26.37 39.20
CA TRP A 20 4.44 25.20 39.78
C TRP A 20 3.52 23.98 39.96
N HIS A 21 2.31 24.13 40.52
CA HIS A 21 1.40 22.99 40.67
C HIS A 21 0.87 22.48 39.32
N LYS A 22 0.66 23.39 38.37
CA LYS A 22 0.31 23.01 36.99
C LYS A 22 1.45 22.25 36.31
N PHE A 23 2.69 22.71 36.51
CA PHE A 23 3.89 22.05 35.99
C PHE A 23 4.06 20.66 36.60
N ILE A 24 3.95 20.50 37.92
CA ILE A 24 4.04 19.20 38.60
C ILE A 24 2.93 18.25 38.11
N ALA A 25 1.68 18.73 38.00
CA ALA A 25 0.58 17.92 37.50
C ALA A 25 0.84 17.44 36.06
N GLY A 26 1.33 18.33 35.19
CA GLY A 26 1.73 17.99 33.82
C GLY A 26 2.89 17.01 33.77
N LEU A 27 3.93 17.20 34.60
CA LEU A 27 5.08 16.30 34.68
C LEU A 27 4.68 14.89 35.13
N LEU A 28 3.85 14.79 36.17
CA LEU A 28 3.35 13.50 36.66
C LEU A 28 2.50 12.78 35.61
N SER A 29 1.66 13.52 34.89
CA SER A 29 0.88 13.01 33.76
C SER A 29 1.78 12.53 32.60
N ALA A 30 2.91 13.20 32.39
CA ALA A 30 3.91 12.85 31.38
C ALA A 30 4.88 11.75 31.82
N LEU A 31 4.86 11.30 33.08
CA LEU A 31 5.64 10.14 33.55
C LEU A 31 4.81 8.86 33.47
N PHE A 32 3.54 8.94 33.90
CA PHE A 32 2.62 7.81 33.84
C PHE A 32 1.18 8.32 33.67
N PRO A 33 0.42 7.81 32.69
CA PRO A 33 -0.95 8.25 32.45
C PRO A 33 -1.81 8.12 33.70
N GLY A 34 -2.44 9.23 34.11
CA GLY A 34 -3.37 9.28 35.23
C GLY A 34 -2.80 9.82 36.55
N LEU A 35 -1.47 9.82 36.75
CA LEU A 35 -0.86 10.36 37.98
C LEU A 35 -1.13 11.86 38.15
N GLY A 36 -1.11 12.63 37.07
CA GLY A 36 -1.43 14.06 37.11
C GLY A 36 -2.86 14.36 37.57
N HIS A 37 -3.84 13.52 37.19
CA HIS A 37 -5.23 13.64 37.67
C HIS A 37 -5.33 13.29 39.15
N ILE A 38 -4.63 12.25 39.61
CA ILE A 38 -4.58 11.86 41.04
C ILE A 38 -3.99 13.00 41.88
N TYR A 39 -2.90 13.62 41.41
CA TYR A 39 -2.28 14.76 42.08
C TYR A 39 -3.24 15.95 42.25
N LEU A 40 -4.11 16.18 41.25
CA LEU A 40 -5.16 17.22 41.31
C LEU A 40 -6.39 16.81 42.16
N GLY A 41 -6.38 15.61 42.78
CA GLY A 41 -7.50 15.08 43.56
C GLY A 41 -8.64 14.48 42.72
N LEU A 42 -8.39 14.22 41.43
CA LEU A 42 -9.33 13.62 40.48
C LEU A 42 -9.07 12.11 40.34
N TYR A 43 -9.20 11.38 41.45
CA TYR A 43 -8.83 9.96 41.55
C TYR A 43 -9.52 9.07 40.51
N ILE A 44 -10.84 9.23 40.31
CA ILE A 44 -11.59 8.42 39.34
C ILE A 44 -11.03 8.61 37.93
N LYS A 45 -10.72 9.85 37.53
CA LYS A 45 -10.12 10.13 36.22
C LYS A 45 -8.74 9.52 36.07
N GLY A 46 -7.91 9.69 37.09
CA GLY A 46 -6.58 9.10 37.09
C GLY A 46 -6.65 7.58 36.92
N LEU A 47 -7.50 6.93 37.70
CA LEU A 47 -7.65 5.48 37.64
C LEU A 47 -8.26 5.01 36.32
N THR A 48 -9.16 5.77 35.68
CA THR A 48 -9.67 5.42 34.34
C THR A 48 -8.56 5.40 33.29
N PHE A 49 -7.65 6.38 33.29
CA PHE A 49 -6.54 6.41 32.32
C PHE A 49 -5.55 5.27 32.55
N ILE A 50 -5.20 4.99 33.81
CA ILE A 50 -4.35 3.86 34.16
C ILE A 50 -4.99 2.55 33.69
N PHE A 51 -6.28 2.38 33.97
CA PHE A 51 -7.01 1.17 33.61
C PHE A 51 -7.12 0.96 32.10
N LEU A 52 -7.43 2.01 31.34
CA LEU A 52 -7.48 1.93 29.87
C LEU A 52 -6.13 1.54 29.27
N LEU A 53 -5.04 2.10 29.79
CA LEU A 53 -3.69 1.74 29.36
C LEU A 53 -3.37 0.27 29.67
N LEU A 54 -3.72 -0.21 30.87
CA LEU A 54 -3.55 -1.62 31.21
C LEU A 54 -4.40 -2.54 30.32
N LEU A 55 -5.62 -2.13 29.98
CA LEU A 55 -6.53 -2.92 29.15
C LEU A 55 -5.95 -3.06 27.75
N ASP A 56 -5.51 -1.94 27.18
CA ASP A 56 -4.88 -1.89 25.86
C ASP A 56 -3.58 -2.72 25.81
N LEU A 57 -2.73 -2.60 26.84
CA LEU A 57 -1.49 -3.36 26.93
C LEU A 57 -1.75 -4.87 27.07
N THR A 58 -2.75 -5.28 27.86
CA THR A 58 -3.12 -6.70 27.97
C THR A 58 -3.74 -7.24 26.68
N ALA A 59 -4.53 -6.43 25.96
CA ALA A 59 -5.05 -6.78 24.64
C ALA A 59 -3.92 -6.94 23.63
N LEU A 60 -2.98 -5.99 23.58
CA LEU A 60 -1.81 -6.03 22.70
C LEU A 60 -0.98 -7.30 22.93
N LEU A 61 -0.70 -7.65 24.18
CA LEU A 61 0.04 -8.87 24.52
C LEU A 61 -0.73 -10.14 24.17
N TYR A 62 -2.06 -10.15 24.33
CA TYR A 62 -2.89 -11.29 23.93
C TYR A 62 -2.83 -11.53 22.42
N PHE A 63 -3.14 -10.52 21.61
CA PHE A 63 -3.17 -10.63 20.15
C PHE A 63 -1.79 -10.83 19.52
N SER A 64 -0.73 -10.31 20.16
CA SER A 64 0.65 -10.60 19.76
C SER A 64 1.06 -12.06 20.01
N SER A 65 0.57 -12.66 21.10
CA SER A 65 1.05 -13.97 21.54
C SER A 65 0.38 -15.17 20.88
N ILE A 66 -0.82 -15.05 20.31
CA ILE A 66 -1.66 -16.22 20.01
C ILE A 66 -1.46 -16.77 18.59
N GLY A 67 -0.71 -16.11 17.72
CA GLY A 67 -0.38 -16.70 16.40
C GLY A 67 -1.59 -16.98 15.50
N ILE A 68 -2.81 -16.58 15.88
CA ILE A 68 -3.92 -16.36 14.95
C ILE A 68 -3.37 -15.46 13.87
N GLN A 69 -3.34 -15.95 12.62
CA GLN A 69 -2.93 -15.26 11.39
C GLN A 69 -2.68 -13.78 11.63
N ILE A 70 -1.40 -13.41 11.79
CA ILE A 70 -0.99 -12.16 12.43
C ILE A 70 -1.76 -10.99 11.80
N ASN A 71 -2.77 -10.49 12.51
CA ASN A 71 -3.47 -9.28 12.09
C ASN A 71 -2.59 -8.08 12.44
N VAL A 72 -1.48 -7.92 11.71
CA VAL A 72 -0.48 -6.86 11.88
C VAL A 72 -1.14 -5.47 12.04
N PRO A 73 -2.17 -5.09 11.25
CA PRO A 73 -2.85 -3.81 11.41
C PRO A 73 -3.55 -3.65 12.76
N LEU A 74 -4.08 -4.73 13.36
CA LEU A 74 -4.70 -4.67 14.68
C LEU A 74 -3.65 -4.38 15.77
N ILE A 75 -2.47 -4.98 15.68
CA ILE A 75 -1.36 -4.74 16.60
C ILE A 75 -0.87 -3.29 16.46
N ILE A 76 -0.74 -2.80 15.22
CA ILE A 76 -0.37 -1.40 14.96
C ILE A 76 -1.41 -0.45 15.55
N LEU A 77 -2.71 -0.76 15.37
CA LEU A 77 -3.80 0.07 15.89
C LEU A 77 -3.77 0.14 17.42
N LEU A 78 -3.67 -1.01 18.11
CA LEU A 78 -3.52 -1.07 19.56
C LEU A 78 -2.25 -0.32 20.01
N SER A 79 -1.14 -0.47 19.30
CA SER A 79 0.11 0.25 19.59
C SER A 79 -0.05 1.77 19.45
N LEU A 80 -0.88 2.26 18.51
CA LEU A 80 -1.19 3.67 18.31
C LEU A 80 -2.14 4.23 19.40
N VAL A 81 -2.96 3.38 20.04
CA VAL A 81 -3.85 3.80 21.12
C VAL A 81 -3.04 4.28 22.33
N ILE A 82 -1.89 3.69 22.62
CA ILE A 82 -0.99 4.08 23.73
C ILE A 82 -0.60 5.58 23.66
N PRO A 83 0.05 6.09 22.58
CA PRO A 83 0.41 7.51 22.49
C PRO A 83 -0.82 8.43 22.44
N VAL A 84 -1.94 7.98 21.87
CA VAL A 84 -3.20 8.74 21.86
C VAL A 84 -3.75 8.93 23.28
N ILE A 85 -3.80 7.85 24.08
CA ILE A 85 -4.17 7.91 25.50
C ILE A 85 -3.24 8.86 26.25
N TYR A 86 -1.93 8.79 25.98
CA TYR A 86 -0.92 9.66 26.59
C TYR A 86 -1.18 11.13 26.31
N PHE A 87 -1.41 11.47 25.04
CA PHE A 87 -1.66 12.85 24.62
C PHE A 87 -2.95 13.40 25.24
N ILE A 88 -4.03 12.62 25.20
CA ILE A 88 -5.31 12.99 25.81
C ILE A 88 -5.14 13.18 27.33
N ASN A 89 -4.36 12.31 27.97
CA ASN A 89 -4.08 12.39 29.41
C ASN A 89 -3.41 13.73 29.77
N ILE A 90 -2.28 14.04 29.13
CA ILE A 90 -1.52 15.29 29.36
C ILE A 90 -2.39 16.50 29.10
N TYR A 91 -3.08 16.52 27.95
CA TYR A 91 -3.92 17.63 27.58
C TYR A 91 -5.06 17.87 28.60
N ASP A 92 -5.75 16.80 29.03
CA ASP A 92 -6.84 16.91 30.01
C ASP A 92 -6.34 17.40 31.38
N VAL A 93 -5.17 16.92 31.85
CA VAL A 93 -4.55 17.42 33.09
C VAL A 93 -4.22 18.90 33.00
N LEU A 94 -3.61 19.35 31.90
CA LEU A 94 -3.22 20.75 31.73
C LEU A 94 -4.44 21.68 31.71
N GLN A 95 -5.58 21.23 31.17
CA GLN A 95 -6.84 21.97 31.22
C GLN A 95 -7.47 21.98 32.62
N LEU A 96 -7.51 20.83 33.29
CA LEU A 96 -8.15 20.69 34.59
C LEU A 96 -7.34 21.32 35.72
N ALA A 97 -6.01 21.38 35.61
CA ALA A 97 -5.14 21.98 36.61
C ALA A 97 -5.52 23.43 36.91
N ASP A 98 -5.74 24.24 35.87
CA ASP A 98 -6.13 25.64 36.04
C ASP A 98 -7.48 25.77 36.76
N TRP A 99 -8.43 24.90 36.45
CA TRP A 99 -9.75 24.92 37.05
C TRP A 99 -9.77 24.44 38.51
N VAL A 100 -9.10 23.32 38.81
CA VAL A 100 -9.05 22.77 40.18
C VAL A 100 -8.37 23.77 41.12
N LEU A 101 -7.28 24.38 40.67
CA LEU A 101 -6.55 25.39 41.44
C LEU A 101 -7.41 26.64 41.70
N MET A 102 -8.22 27.08 40.72
CA MET A 102 -9.17 28.18 40.91
C MET A 102 -10.31 27.81 41.87
N LYS A 103 -10.89 26.61 41.74
CA LYS A 103 -11.98 26.14 42.58
C LYS A 103 -11.58 25.98 44.04
N LYS A 104 -10.44 25.32 44.31
CA LYS A 104 -9.90 25.13 45.66
C LYS A 104 -9.67 26.47 46.37
N ARG A 105 -9.24 27.48 45.61
CA ARG A 105 -9.07 28.84 46.12
C ARG A 105 -10.40 29.52 46.48
N ARG A 106 -11.42 29.48 45.60
CA ARG A 106 -12.74 30.10 45.89
C ARG A 106 -13.34 29.57 47.19
N ILE A 107 -13.27 28.25 47.39
CA ILE A 107 -13.74 27.60 48.63
C ILE A 107 -12.97 28.12 49.86
N GLN A 108 -11.67 28.39 49.73
CA GLN A 108 -10.85 28.93 50.83
C GLN A 108 -11.09 30.42 51.11
N THR A 109 -11.48 31.22 50.11
CA THR A 109 -11.65 32.67 50.26
C THR A 109 -13.09 33.12 50.52
N GLU A 110 -14.11 32.37 50.08
CA GLU A 110 -15.51 32.83 50.05
C GLU A 110 -16.51 31.91 50.78
N GLY A 111 -16.05 30.82 51.42
CA GLY A 111 -16.94 29.82 52.03
C GLY A 111 -17.64 28.92 51.01
N GLU A 112 -18.58 28.06 51.46
CA GLU A 112 -19.21 27.07 50.58
C GLU A 112 -19.91 27.71 49.37
N PRO A 113 -19.68 27.20 48.15
CA PRO A 113 -20.27 27.77 46.94
C PRO A 113 -21.79 27.53 46.92
N SER A 114 -22.55 28.57 46.55
CA SER A 114 -23.99 28.44 46.27
C SER A 114 -24.26 27.40 45.17
N LYS A 115 -25.38 26.68 45.31
CA LYS A 115 -25.82 25.55 44.46
C LYS A 115 -25.85 25.84 42.94
N ASP A 116 -25.86 27.11 42.53
CA ASP A 116 -25.98 27.53 41.13
C ASP A 116 -24.65 27.62 40.36
N SER A 117 -23.50 27.39 41.00
CA SER A 117 -22.17 27.51 40.35
C SER A 117 -21.68 26.26 39.60
N SER A 118 -22.59 25.38 39.17
CA SER A 118 -22.25 24.16 38.39
C SER A 118 -21.78 24.43 36.95
N ILE A 119 -21.67 25.71 36.57
CA ILE A 119 -21.42 26.16 35.20
C ILE A 119 -19.91 26.38 35.03
N LEU A 120 -19.32 25.59 34.14
CA LEU A 120 -17.92 25.58 33.68
C LEU A 120 -16.96 24.66 34.46
N ARG A 121 -17.07 23.35 34.22
CA ARG A 121 -15.90 22.43 34.25
C ARG A 121 -15.23 22.49 32.86
N PRO A 122 -14.02 23.07 32.71
CA PRO A 122 -13.26 23.01 31.47
C PRO A 122 -12.46 21.71 31.51
N GLY A 123 -13.03 20.68 30.91
CA GLY A 123 -12.34 19.43 30.62
C GLY A 123 -12.99 18.84 29.38
N ILE A 124 -12.27 17.96 28.68
CA ILE A 124 -12.90 17.22 27.60
C ILE A 124 -13.98 16.35 28.25
N GLY A 125 -15.25 16.62 27.97
CA GLY A 125 -16.37 15.77 28.37
C GLY A 125 -16.39 14.44 27.61
N PHE A 126 -15.21 13.87 27.30
CA PHE A 126 -15.03 12.61 26.59
C PHE A 126 -15.58 11.45 27.43
N MET A 127 -15.45 11.55 28.75
CA MET A 127 -16.03 10.59 29.69
C MET A 127 -17.10 11.23 30.56
N GLY A 128 -18.35 11.23 30.07
CA GLY A 128 -19.53 11.49 30.89
C GLY A 128 -19.77 10.46 32.01
N TRP A 129 -18.87 9.48 32.16
CA TRP A 129 -18.90 8.39 33.14
C TRP A 129 -18.36 8.77 34.52
N GLU A 130 -18.02 10.04 34.73
CA GLU A 130 -17.51 10.61 36.00
C GLU A 130 -18.53 10.61 37.16
N ARG A 131 -19.77 10.15 36.95
CA ARG A 131 -20.82 10.12 37.99
C ARG A 131 -21.51 8.76 38.06
N GLY A 132 -21.34 8.06 39.18
CA GLY A 132 -22.15 6.89 39.56
C GLY A 132 -21.60 5.53 39.13
N LEU A 133 -22.53 4.62 38.80
CA LEU A 133 -22.33 3.17 38.58
C LEU A 133 -21.38 2.82 37.42
N SER A 134 -21.17 3.74 36.47
CA SER A 134 -20.43 3.51 35.21
C SER A 134 -18.95 3.17 35.41
N PHE A 135 -18.30 3.80 36.39
CA PHE A 135 -16.89 3.50 36.68
C PHE A 135 -16.73 2.08 37.24
N GLY A 136 -17.66 1.65 38.10
CA GLY A 136 -17.72 0.27 38.59
C GLY A 136 -17.96 -0.73 37.46
N MET A 137 -18.87 -0.43 36.52
CA MET A 137 -19.07 -1.27 35.33
C MET A 137 -17.81 -1.39 34.48
N LEU A 138 -17.08 -0.29 34.26
CA LEU A 138 -15.81 -0.31 33.51
C LEU A 138 -14.79 -1.24 34.18
N LEU A 139 -14.67 -1.20 35.51
CA LEU A 139 -13.77 -2.09 36.25
C LEU A 139 -14.20 -3.55 36.17
N ILE A 140 -15.51 -3.84 36.29
CA ILE A 140 -16.03 -5.21 36.23
C ILE A 140 -15.86 -5.78 34.81
N PHE A 141 -16.36 -5.08 33.79
CA PHE A 141 -16.30 -5.55 32.40
C PHE A 141 -14.87 -5.56 31.88
N GLY A 142 -14.14 -4.46 32.03
CA GLY A 142 -12.76 -4.38 31.54
C GLY A 142 -11.81 -5.27 32.33
N GLY A 143 -12.02 -5.44 33.65
CA GLY A 143 -11.22 -6.32 34.47
C GLY A 143 -11.48 -7.79 34.15
N GLY A 144 -12.75 -8.15 33.92
CA GLY A 144 -13.10 -9.47 33.38
C GLY A 144 -12.44 -9.75 32.03
N LEU A 145 -12.42 -8.75 31.14
CA LEU A 145 -11.80 -8.84 29.83
C LEU A 145 -10.26 -8.97 29.93
N MET A 146 -9.61 -8.23 30.83
CA MET A 146 -8.18 -8.44 31.15
C MET A 146 -7.91 -9.86 31.65
N VAL A 147 -8.74 -10.40 32.54
CA VAL A 147 -8.58 -11.78 33.04
C VAL A 147 -8.68 -12.78 31.88
N LEU A 148 -9.65 -12.60 30.97
CA LEU A 148 -9.79 -13.43 29.78
C LEU A 148 -8.54 -13.36 28.88
N PHE A 149 -7.99 -12.17 28.66
CA PHE A 149 -6.78 -11.98 27.86
C PHE A 149 -5.51 -12.54 28.52
N VAL A 150 -5.39 -12.45 29.84
CA VAL A 150 -4.22 -12.99 30.54
C VAL A 150 -4.30 -14.52 30.63
N GLN A 151 -5.48 -15.08 30.95
CA GLN A 151 -5.67 -16.52 31.13
C GLN A 151 -5.74 -17.30 29.82
N LYS A 152 -6.04 -16.63 28.70
CA LYS A 152 -6.09 -17.23 27.35
C LYS A 152 -6.89 -18.54 27.30
N PRO A 153 -8.16 -18.56 27.75
CA PRO A 153 -8.91 -19.81 27.75
C PRO A 153 -9.18 -20.25 26.30
N ARG A 154 -9.04 -21.55 26.02
CA ARG A 154 -9.16 -22.12 24.66
C ARG A 154 -10.48 -21.79 23.96
N TRP A 155 -11.57 -21.68 24.70
CA TRP A 155 -12.88 -21.33 24.13
C TRP A 155 -12.90 -19.91 23.55
N LEU A 156 -12.14 -18.98 24.14
CA LEU A 156 -12.07 -17.60 23.68
C LEU A 156 -11.33 -17.50 22.35
N GLU A 157 -10.23 -18.23 22.21
CA GLU A 157 -9.48 -18.32 20.96
C GLU A 157 -10.34 -18.90 19.83
N TRP A 158 -11.01 -20.03 20.08
CA TRP A 158 -11.94 -20.62 19.13
C TRP A 158 -13.08 -19.67 18.77
N TYR A 159 -13.67 -18.99 19.76
CA TYR A 159 -14.73 -18.02 19.53
C TYR A 159 -14.25 -16.83 18.69
N LEU A 160 -13.07 -16.28 18.97
CA LEU A 160 -12.53 -15.17 18.21
C LEU A 160 -12.21 -15.57 16.76
N ALA A 161 -11.68 -16.77 16.55
CA ALA A 161 -11.37 -17.30 15.22
C ALA A 161 -12.64 -17.53 14.37
N GLN A 162 -13.69 -18.11 14.97
CA GLN A 162 -14.91 -18.48 14.23
C GLN A 162 -15.95 -17.37 14.19
N TYR A 163 -16.10 -16.63 15.29
CA TYR A 163 -17.18 -15.68 15.52
C TYR A 163 -16.73 -14.24 15.76
N GLY A 164 -15.43 -13.94 15.71
CA GLY A 164 -14.90 -12.59 15.95
C GLY A 164 -15.56 -11.54 15.04
N LEU A 165 -15.60 -11.78 13.73
CA LEU A 165 -16.19 -10.83 12.78
C LEU A 165 -17.71 -10.67 12.97
N TYR A 166 -18.42 -11.79 13.19
CA TYR A 166 -19.85 -11.79 13.47
C TYR A 166 -20.19 -10.99 14.73
N ALA A 167 -19.40 -11.16 15.79
CA ALA A 167 -19.57 -10.45 17.05
C ALA A 167 -19.38 -8.93 16.87
N VAL A 168 -18.36 -8.51 16.11
CA VAL A 168 -18.11 -7.09 15.80
C VAL A 168 -19.24 -6.50 14.95
N GLY A 169 -19.66 -7.21 13.89
CA GLY A 169 -20.77 -6.78 13.04
C GLY A 169 -22.07 -6.62 13.83
N ALA A 170 -22.43 -7.61 14.67
CA ALA A 170 -23.60 -7.55 15.53
C ALA A 170 -23.51 -6.40 16.55
N ALA A 171 -22.34 -6.19 17.17
CA ALA A 171 -22.13 -5.09 18.11
C ALA A 171 -22.32 -3.72 17.44
N LEU A 172 -21.84 -3.53 16.21
CA LEU A 172 -22.05 -2.30 15.44
C LEU A 172 -23.53 -2.05 15.14
N VAL A 173 -24.26 -3.08 14.71
CA VAL A 173 -25.71 -2.97 14.45
C VAL A 173 -26.46 -2.61 15.72
N ILE A 174 -26.18 -3.28 16.84
CA ILE A 174 -26.81 -2.99 18.14
C ILE A 174 -26.49 -1.57 18.59
N ALA A 175 -25.23 -1.15 18.54
CA ALA A 175 -24.82 0.20 18.91
C ALA A 175 -25.49 1.26 18.02
N GLY A 176 -25.53 1.03 16.70
CA GLY A 176 -26.19 1.88 15.74
C GLY A 176 -27.69 2.01 16.01
N LEU A 177 -28.39 0.89 16.26
CA LEU A 177 -29.81 0.89 16.61
C LEU A 177 -30.09 1.58 17.95
N LEU A 178 -29.24 1.40 18.96
CA LEU A 178 -29.37 2.09 20.24
C LEU A 178 -29.20 3.61 20.08
N LEU A 179 -28.24 4.05 19.27
CA LEU A 179 -28.06 5.46 18.96
C LEU A 179 -29.24 6.02 18.16
N LEU A 180 -29.71 5.30 17.16
CA LEU A 180 -30.88 5.67 16.36
C LEU A 180 -32.13 5.82 17.23
N ASN A 181 -32.42 4.81 18.06
CA ASN A 181 -33.56 4.81 18.98
C ASN A 181 -33.46 5.94 20.00
N ARG A 182 -32.26 6.20 20.55
CA ARG A 182 -32.05 7.32 21.47
C ARG A 182 -32.40 8.66 20.81
N GLU A 183 -31.97 8.88 19.58
CA GLU A 183 -32.26 10.13 18.86
C GLU A 183 -33.75 10.25 18.48
N LEU A 184 -34.39 9.15 18.09
CA LEU A 184 -35.84 9.10 17.85
C LEU A 184 -36.65 9.41 19.12
N ILE A 185 -36.32 8.78 20.25
CA ILE A 185 -36.99 9.03 21.53
C ILE A 185 -36.82 10.49 21.94
N LEU A 186 -35.62 11.05 21.78
CA LEU A 186 -35.38 12.46 22.05
C LEU A 186 -36.24 13.34 21.13
N SER A 187 -36.27 13.09 19.82
CA SER A 187 -37.09 13.89 18.89
C SER A 187 -38.59 13.82 19.21
N PHE A 188 -39.12 12.66 19.61
CA PHE A 188 -40.51 12.49 20.04
C PHE A 188 -40.81 13.12 21.41
N THR A 189 -39.93 12.96 22.39
CA THR A 189 -40.10 13.53 23.74
C THR A 189 -40.02 15.06 23.71
N PHE A 190 -39.13 15.62 22.87
CA PHE A 190 -39.10 17.05 22.59
C PHE A 190 -40.37 17.51 21.88
N LYS A 191 -40.97 16.69 21.00
CA LYS A 191 -42.28 16.97 20.37
C LYS A 191 -43.45 16.97 21.37
N LYS A 192 -43.40 16.17 22.44
CA LYS A 192 -44.41 16.14 23.51
C LYS A 192 -44.25 17.31 24.51
N ARG A 193 -43.01 17.67 24.87
CA ARG A 193 -42.70 18.90 25.65
C ARG A 193 -42.99 20.19 24.87
N ARG A 194 -43.04 20.12 23.54
CA ARG A 194 -43.40 21.18 22.56
C ARG A 194 -44.79 21.79 22.79
N LEU A 195 -45.70 21.06 23.42
CA LEU A 195 -47.07 21.51 23.71
C LEU A 195 -47.22 22.20 25.07
N ASN A 196 -46.28 22.04 26.01
CA ASN A 196 -46.53 22.33 27.43
C ASN A 196 -45.61 23.37 28.09
N LYS A 197 -44.76 24.12 27.36
CA LYS A 197 -43.91 25.15 28.00
C LYS A 197 -43.87 26.49 27.25
N SER A 198 -44.26 27.54 27.98
CA SER A 198 -44.27 28.97 27.62
C SER A 198 -42.94 29.70 27.90
N THR A 199 -41.78 29.04 27.84
CA THR A 199 -40.50 29.69 28.17
C THR A 199 -39.41 29.45 27.13
N GLY A 200 -38.90 30.55 26.58
CA GLY A 200 -37.98 30.65 25.45
C GLY A 200 -36.62 30.00 25.70
N SER A 201 -36.54 28.70 25.49
CA SER A 201 -35.30 27.94 25.46
C SER A 201 -35.08 27.36 24.06
N TYR A 202 -33.96 27.74 23.44
CA TYR A 202 -33.58 27.36 22.08
C TYR A 202 -33.37 25.84 21.98
N LEU A 203 -34.11 25.15 21.11
CA LEU A 203 -33.90 23.72 20.83
C LEU A 203 -32.73 23.54 19.86
N LYS A 204 -31.72 22.79 20.30
CA LYS A 204 -30.53 22.43 19.52
C LYS A 204 -30.76 21.08 18.84
N ILE A 205 -31.16 21.08 17.58
CA ILE A 205 -31.15 19.87 16.75
C ILE A 205 -29.72 19.66 16.26
N ARG A 206 -29.18 18.46 16.50
CA ARG A 206 -27.82 18.08 16.14
C ARG A 206 -27.88 17.22 14.88
N ILE A 207 -27.48 17.81 13.75
CA ILE A 207 -27.46 17.15 12.44
C ILE A 207 -26.16 16.34 12.35
N GLY A 208 -26.25 15.07 11.98
CA GLY A 208 -25.11 14.17 11.86
C GLY A 208 -25.19 12.92 12.73
N ARG A 209 -26.23 12.81 13.56
CA ARG A 209 -26.38 11.65 14.46
C ARG A 209 -27.09 10.50 13.77
N TYR A 210 -28.07 10.81 12.93
CA TYR A 210 -28.78 9.81 12.14
C TYR A 210 -27.85 9.20 11.10
N THR A 211 -27.10 10.03 10.37
CA THR A 211 -26.02 9.58 9.49
C THR A 211 -25.03 8.66 10.20
N ALA A 212 -24.47 9.08 11.35
CA ALA A 212 -23.55 8.24 12.13
C ALA A 212 -24.17 6.89 12.51
N SER A 213 -25.42 6.86 13.00
CA SER A 213 -26.10 5.61 13.35
C SER A 213 -26.38 4.71 12.16
N THR A 214 -26.81 5.28 11.03
CA THR A 214 -27.11 4.54 9.80
C THR A 214 -25.84 3.91 9.23
N LEU A 215 -24.74 4.66 9.24
CA LEU A 215 -23.45 4.20 8.75
C LEU A 215 -22.87 3.07 9.62
N LEU A 216 -23.04 3.10 10.96
CA LEU A 216 -22.69 1.95 11.82
C LEU A 216 -23.54 0.71 11.52
N ILE A 217 -24.85 0.87 11.28
CA ILE A 217 -25.74 -0.24 10.95
C ILE A 217 -25.36 -0.86 9.60
N ILE A 218 -25.16 -0.03 8.57
CA ILE A 218 -24.80 -0.49 7.22
C ILE A 218 -23.49 -1.28 7.26
N VAL A 219 -22.44 -0.73 7.86
CA VAL A 219 -21.14 -1.43 7.93
C VAL A 219 -21.24 -2.69 8.78
N GLY A 220 -21.99 -2.67 9.88
CA GLY A 220 -22.22 -3.86 10.69
C GLY A 220 -22.92 -4.99 9.93
N ILE A 221 -23.91 -4.67 9.09
CA ILE A 221 -24.59 -5.64 8.21
C ILE A 221 -23.63 -6.15 7.14
N LEU A 222 -22.88 -5.27 6.48
CA LEU A 222 -21.92 -5.65 5.44
C LEU A 222 -20.85 -6.62 5.96
N LEU A 223 -20.33 -6.40 7.17
CA LEU A 223 -19.37 -7.33 7.79
C LEU A 223 -19.97 -8.72 8.01
N ILE A 224 -21.24 -8.81 8.39
CA ILE A 224 -21.91 -10.10 8.57
C ILE A 224 -22.08 -10.78 7.21
N ILE A 225 -22.56 -10.05 6.20
CA ILE A 225 -22.74 -10.56 4.84
C ILE A 225 -21.41 -11.08 4.27
N ASP A 226 -20.35 -10.29 4.35
CA ASP A 226 -19.02 -10.69 3.85
C ASP A 226 -18.52 -11.98 4.48
N LYS A 227 -18.83 -12.22 5.76
CA LYS A 227 -18.45 -13.48 6.42
C LYS A 227 -19.34 -14.67 6.03
N VAL A 228 -20.65 -14.45 5.86
CA VAL A 228 -21.59 -15.53 5.48
C VAL A 228 -21.38 -15.92 4.01
N ASP A 229 -21.36 -14.94 3.12
CA ASP A 229 -21.38 -15.15 1.68
C ASP A 229 -19.98 -15.20 1.06
N GLN A 230 -18.91 -15.02 1.86
CA GLN A 230 -17.52 -14.94 1.41
C GLN A 230 -17.33 -13.85 0.33
N THR A 231 -18.05 -12.73 0.47
CA THR A 231 -17.99 -11.58 -0.44
C THR A 231 -17.04 -10.49 0.07
N GLU A 232 -16.75 -9.50 -0.79
CA GLU A 232 -15.87 -8.36 -0.49
C GLU A 232 -16.61 -7.01 -0.52
N TYR A 233 -17.84 -6.95 -0.01
CA TYR A 233 -18.63 -5.71 -0.06
C TYR A 233 -18.07 -4.61 0.84
N VAL A 234 -17.42 -4.97 1.95
CA VAL A 234 -16.73 -3.99 2.81
C VAL A 234 -15.58 -3.32 2.05
N PHE A 235 -14.84 -4.04 1.20
CA PHE A 235 -13.80 -3.44 0.35
C PHE A 235 -14.36 -2.38 -0.60
N SER A 236 -15.56 -2.64 -1.14
CA SER A 236 -16.24 -1.70 -2.04
C SER A 236 -16.52 -0.33 -1.41
N LEU A 237 -16.57 -0.21 -0.07
CA LEU A 237 -16.74 1.07 0.62
C LEU A 237 -15.68 2.11 0.26
N VAL A 238 -14.49 1.70 -0.18
CA VAL A 238 -13.43 2.60 -0.67
C VAL A 238 -13.88 3.40 -1.88
N ASN A 239 -14.73 2.85 -2.73
CA ASN A 239 -15.27 3.56 -3.90
C ASN A 239 -16.51 4.39 -3.53
N TYR A 240 -17.25 3.97 -2.49
CA TYR A 240 -18.53 4.57 -2.10
C TYR A 240 -18.45 5.55 -0.92
N TRP A 241 -17.26 5.84 -0.37
CA TRP A 241 -17.13 6.80 0.74
C TRP A 241 -17.75 8.20 0.45
N PRO A 242 -17.79 8.75 -0.79
CA PRO A 242 -18.42 10.04 -1.04
C PRO A 242 -19.92 10.05 -0.70
N PHE A 243 -20.59 8.89 -0.69
CA PHE A 243 -22.00 8.78 -0.29
C PHE A 243 -22.23 9.17 1.18
N ILE A 244 -21.23 9.08 2.05
CA ILE A 244 -21.33 9.56 3.44
C ILE A 244 -21.67 11.06 3.47
N LEU A 245 -21.02 11.84 2.59
CA LEU A 245 -21.30 13.28 2.46
C LEU A 245 -22.69 13.54 1.89
N VAL A 246 -23.14 12.72 0.95
CA VAL A 246 -24.48 12.80 0.35
C VAL A 246 -25.56 12.54 1.40
N ILE A 247 -25.45 11.44 2.17
CA ILE A 247 -26.41 11.10 3.23
C ILE A 247 -26.43 12.22 4.29
N TRP A 248 -25.28 12.82 4.60
CA TRP A 248 -25.22 13.95 5.52
C TRP A 248 -25.87 15.22 4.98
N GLY A 249 -25.74 15.49 3.67
CA GLY A 249 -26.49 16.54 2.98
C GLY A 249 -28.00 16.30 2.98
N ILE A 250 -28.44 15.05 2.74
CA ILE A 250 -29.85 14.66 2.79
C ILE A 250 -30.42 14.86 4.20
N GLU A 251 -29.70 14.44 5.26
CA GLU A 251 -30.10 14.68 6.65
C GLU A 251 -30.30 16.19 6.92
N PHE A 252 -29.42 17.02 6.37
CA PHE A 252 -29.51 18.48 6.49
C PHE A 252 -30.76 19.04 5.79
N ILE A 253 -31.04 18.59 4.56
CA ILE A 253 -32.22 19.01 3.78
C ILE A 253 -33.52 18.56 4.47
N ILE A 254 -33.59 17.32 4.95
CA ILE A 254 -34.76 16.81 5.67
C ILE A 254 -35.00 17.63 6.95
N ALA A 255 -33.95 17.90 7.72
CA ALA A 255 -34.05 18.73 8.91
C ALA A 255 -34.52 20.17 8.59
N PHE A 256 -34.13 20.70 7.44
CA PHE A 256 -34.57 22.00 6.95
C PHE A 256 -36.05 22.01 6.51
N LEU A 257 -36.48 21.02 5.72
CA LEU A 257 -37.86 20.89 5.23
C LEU A 257 -38.86 20.64 6.38
N LEU A 258 -38.53 19.74 7.30
CA LEU A 258 -39.35 19.48 8.50
C LEU A 258 -39.56 20.74 9.35
N ASN A 259 -38.65 21.71 9.26
CA ASN A 259 -38.79 22.99 9.93
C ASN A 259 -39.74 23.95 9.21
N GLN A 260 -39.83 23.88 7.88
CA GLN A 260 -40.71 24.75 7.09
C GLN A 260 -42.19 24.41 7.27
N VAL A 261 -42.53 23.13 7.46
CA VAL A 261 -43.91 22.63 7.64
C VAL A 261 -44.57 23.12 8.94
N ILE A 262 -43.82 23.73 9.86
CA ILE A 262 -44.35 24.26 11.13
C ILE A 262 -44.92 25.69 10.90
N PRO A 263 -46.17 25.96 11.30
CA PRO A 263 -46.84 27.26 11.08
C PRO A 263 -46.04 28.46 11.60
N ALA A 264 -46.00 29.54 10.81
CA ALA A 264 -45.25 30.76 11.09
C ALA A 264 -45.56 31.38 12.47
N ALA A 265 -46.80 31.25 12.96
CA ALA A 265 -47.24 31.75 14.27
C ALA A 265 -46.49 31.12 15.48
N LYS A 266 -45.86 29.94 15.31
CA LYS A 266 -45.02 29.28 16.34
C LYS A 266 -43.52 29.48 16.11
N ARG A 267 -43.09 30.23 15.08
CA ARG A 267 -41.67 30.54 14.78
C ARG A 267 -41.13 31.66 15.68
N LYS A 268 -41.19 31.52 17.02
CA LYS A 268 -40.54 32.47 17.94
C LYS A 268 -39.05 32.18 18.19
N SER A 269 -38.47 31.12 17.60
CA SER A 269 -37.05 30.80 17.75
C SER A 269 -36.40 30.54 16.40
N ARG A 270 -35.39 31.36 16.06
CA ARG A 270 -34.51 31.15 14.90
C ARG A 270 -33.67 29.90 15.20
N TYR A 271 -34.04 28.77 14.60
CA TYR A 271 -33.30 27.51 14.76
C TYR A 271 -31.85 27.72 14.34
N ARG A 272 -30.89 27.32 15.19
CA ARG A 272 -29.46 27.36 14.86
C ARG A 272 -29.01 25.93 14.65
N PHE A 273 -28.97 25.49 13.40
CA PHE A 273 -28.41 24.20 13.02
C PHE A 273 -26.97 24.14 13.53
N ARG A 274 -26.65 23.15 14.36
CA ARG A 274 -25.28 22.85 14.75
C ARG A 274 -24.94 21.47 14.21
N PRO A 275 -24.04 21.38 13.21
CA PRO A 275 -23.53 20.08 12.78
C PRO A 275 -22.85 19.40 13.97
N ASP A 276 -23.19 18.14 14.23
CA ASP A 276 -22.55 17.31 15.26
C ASP A 276 -21.36 16.58 14.66
N PHE A 277 -20.35 17.37 14.28
CA PHE A 277 -19.08 16.87 13.73
C PHE A 277 -18.45 15.79 14.60
N LYS A 278 -18.63 15.86 15.93
CA LYS A 278 -18.07 14.89 16.87
C LYS A 278 -18.62 13.48 16.65
N GLY A 279 -19.93 13.36 16.41
CA GLY A 279 -20.59 12.08 16.22
C GLY A 279 -20.19 11.42 14.90
N ILE A 280 -20.25 12.18 13.80
CA ILE A 280 -19.84 11.69 12.47
C ILE A 280 -18.37 11.29 12.49
N LEU A 281 -17.49 12.19 12.95
CA LEU A 281 -16.05 11.91 12.97
C LEU A 281 -15.72 10.67 13.79
N SER A 282 -16.35 10.48 14.95
CA SER A 282 -16.14 9.27 15.75
C SER A 282 -16.60 7.98 15.04
N ALA A 283 -17.74 8.03 14.33
CA ALA A 283 -18.26 6.87 13.61
C ALA A 283 -17.40 6.55 12.38
N THR A 284 -16.95 7.57 11.65
CA THR A 284 -16.03 7.42 10.51
C THR A 284 -14.69 6.85 10.95
N ILE A 285 -14.07 7.39 12.02
CA ILE A 285 -12.81 6.86 12.55
C ILE A 285 -12.98 5.39 12.97
N LEU A 286 -14.06 5.06 13.67
CA LEU A 286 -14.33 3.68 14.08
C LEU A 286 -14.42 2.74 12.88
N ILE A 287 -15.13 3.13 11.82
CA ILE A 287 -15.25 2.32 10.60
C ILE A 287 -13.93 2.21 9.86
N CYS A 288 -13.15 3.29 9.76
CA CYS A 288 -11.81 3.23 9.18
C CYS A 288 -10.93 2.23 9.94
N CYS A 289 -10.95 2.26 11.28
CA CYS A 289 -10.20 1.30 12.09
C CYS A 289 -10.66 -0.14 11.83
N ILE A 290 -11.97 -0.38 11.74
CA ILE A 290 -12.51 -1.71 11.48
C ILE A 290 -12.12 -2.17 10.08
N PHE A 291 -12.28 -1.32 9.07
CA PHE A 291 -11.88 -1.60 7.69
C PHE A 291 -10.40 -1.98 7.57
N ILE A 292 -9.51 -1.23 8.21
CA ILE A 292 -8.06 -1.50 8.23
C ILE A 292 -7.76 -2.89 8.82
N VAL A 293 -8.51 -3.31 9.83
CA VAL A 293 -8.31 -4.60 10.50
C VAL A 293 -8.94 -5.75 9.70
N THR A 294 -10.08 -5.53 9.04
CA THR A 294 -10.83 -6.61 8.39
C THR A 294 -10.41 -6.86 6.95
N GLN A 295 -9.89 -5.86 6.23
CA GLN A 295 -9.49 -5.95 4.82
C GLN A 295 -7.97 -6.07 4.64
N GLN A 296 -7.30 -6.75 5.58
CA GLN A 296 -5.83 -6.83 5.60
C GLN A 296 -5.26 -7.48 4.33
N ASP A 297 -5.88 -8.55 3.83
CA ASP A 297 -5.34 -9.35 2.72
C ASP A 297 -5.15 -8.51 1.44
N HIS A 298 -6.06 -7.58 1.17
CA HIS A 298 -6.00 -6.68 0.02
C HIS A 298 -4.82 -5.69 0.06
N TYR A 299 -4.43 -5.24 1.26
CA TYR A 299 -3.30 -4.31 1.42
C TYR A 299 -2.00 -5.00 1.79
N ALA A 300 -2.01 -6.28 2.19
CA ALA A 300 -0.81 -7.05 2.49
C ALA A 300 0.13 -7.13 1.26
N HIS A 301 -0.40 -7.25 0.04
CA HIS A 301 0.40 -7.20 -1.18
C HIS A 301 1.00 -5.81 -1.47
N LEU A 302 0.29 -4.73 -1.12
CA LEU A 302 0.83 -3.37 -1.17
C LEU A 302 1.94 -3.20 -0.14
N TRP A 303 1.74 -3.72 1.08
CA TRP A 303 2.75 -3.72 2.13
C TRP A 303 3.98 -4.53 1.74
N ASN A 304 3.84 -5.72 1.11
CA ASN A 304 4.99 -6.48 0.61
C ASN A 304 5.78 -5.70 -0.47
N ARG A 305 5.09 -4.97 -1.35
CA ARG A 305 5.77 -4.08 -2.32
C ARG A 305 6.48 -2.89 -1.65
N VAL A 306 5.88 -2.34 -0.61
CA VAL A 306 6.43 -1.19 0.14
C VAL A 306 7.54 -1.63 1.11
N SER A 307 7.42 -2.81 1.73
CA SER A 307 8.40 -3.38 2.64
C SER A 307 9.64 -3.85 1.89
N LEU A 308 9.51 -4.45 0.70
CA LEU A 308 10.66 -4.71 -0.17
C LEU A 308 11.40 -3.40 -0.51
N ASN A 309 10.68 -2.30 -0.73
CA ASN A 309 11.31 -0.98 -0.94
C ASN A 309 11.92 -0.39 0.33
N LEU A 310 11.30 -0.55 1.50
CA LEU A 310 11.79 0.01 2.77
C LEU A 310 12.95 -0.80 3.34
N SER A 311 12.89 -2.13 3.25
CA SER A 311 13.97 -3.03 3.66
C SER A 311 15.20 -2.84 2.78
N ALA A 312 15.03 -2.75 1.45
CA ALA A 312 16.12 -2.43 0.52
C ALA A 312 16.68 -1.00 0.70
N ALA A 313 15.87 -0.05 1.21
CA ALA A 313 16.34 1.30 1.52
C ALA A 313 17.00 1.43 2.91
N SER A 314 16.88 0.41 3.78
CA SER A 314 17.43 0.41 5.14
C SER A 314 18.65 -0.50 5.34
N LEU A 315 18.94 -1.37 4.37
CA LEU A 315 20.07 -2.30 4.36
C LEU A 315 21.16 -1.76 3.44
N ASP A 316 22.40 -1.78 3.93
CA ASP A 316 23.57 -1.51 3.11
C ASP A 316 24.03 -2.81 2.46
N TYR A 317 24.47 -2.76 1.20
CA TYR A 317 24.92 -3.94 0.46
C TYR A 317 26.42 -3.86 0.19
N SER A 318 27.13 -4.96 0.44
CA SER A 318 28.54 -5.10 0.02
C SER A 318 28.64 -5.00 -1.50
N GLU A 319 29.67 -4.32 -1.97
CA GLU A 319 30.07 -4.34 -3.38
C GLU A 319 31.01 -5.51 -3.66
N ALA A 320 31.26 -5.80 -4.94
CA ALA A 320 32.26 -6.79 -5.36
C ALA A 320 33.67 -6.19 -5.26
N ALA A 321 34.07 -5.84 -4.04
CA ALA A 321 35.34 -5.19 -3.72
C ALA A 321 36.03 -5.84 -2.51
N ASP A 322 37.34 -5.65 -2.41
CA ASP A 322 38.22 -6.12 -1.33
C ASP A 322 38.36 -7.64 -1.21
N ASN A 323 37.55 -8.28 -0.38
CA ASN A 323 37.74 -9.66 0.03
C ASN A 323 36.79 -10.58 -0.73
N GLN A 324 37.36 -11.41 -1.62
CA GLN A 324 36.65 -12.48 -2.32
C GLN A 324 36.91 -13.82 -1.62
N ILE A 325 35.84 -14.48 -1.18
CA ILE A 325 35.88 -15.79 -0.54
C ILE A 325 35.07 -16.78 -1.37
N GLU A 326 35.72 -17.83 -1.87
CA GLU A 326 35.04 -18.96 -2.50
C GLU A 326 34.53 -19.92 -1.42
N LYS A 327 33.22 -20.21 -1.43
CA LYS A 327 32.62 -21.17 -0.51
C LYS A 327 32.65 -22.59 -1.09
N GLU A 328 32.40 -23.58 -0.24
CA GLU A 328 32.27 -24.97 -0.65
C GLU A 328 31.19 -25.13 -1.73
N THR A 329 31.48 -25.99 -2.72
CA THR A 329 30.54 -26.30 -3.80
C THR A 329 29.52 -27.30 -3.29
N ILE A 330 28.24 -26.99 -3.42
CA ILE A 330 27.14 -27.87 -3.00
C ILE A 330 26.62 -28.61 -4.22
N SER A 331 26.58 -29.93 -4.16
CA SER A 331 26.02 -30.79 -5.22
C SER A 331 24.72 -31.41 -4.71
N ILE A 332 23.61 -31.12 -5.37
CA ILE A 332 22.26 -31.47 -4.93
C ILE A 332 21.74 -32.56 -5.86
N PRO A 333 21.48 -33.79 -5.36
CA PRO A 333 20.99 -34.87 -6.20
C PRO A 333 19.60 -34.53 -6.76
N VAL A 334 19.38 -34.86 -8.03
CA VAL A 334 18.08 -34.67 -8.68
C VAL A 334 17.29 -35.98 -8.60
N GLU A 335 16.12 -35.93 -7.98
CA GLU A 335 15.21 -37.08 -7.96
C GLU A 335 14.32 -37.10 -9.20
N MET A 336 13.74 -38.27 -9.51
CA MET A 336 12.84 -38.41 -10.66
C MET A 336 11.60 -37.52 -10.54
N GLU A 337 11.11 -37.26 -9.33
CA GLU A 337 9.95 -36.42 -9.07
C GLU A 337 10.28 -34.91 -9.00
N THR A 338 11.56 -34.53 -9.02
CA THR A 338 11.96 -33.13 -8.98
C THR A 338 11.57 -32.42 -10.27
N GLY A 339 10.71 -31.41 -10.17
CA GLY A 339 10.18 -30.66 -11.30
C GLY A 339 10.47 -29.16 -11.28
N ALA A 340 10.97 -28.62 -10.17
CA ALA A 340 11.18 -27.18 -10.02
C ALA A 340 12.44 -26.84 -9.20
N VAL A 341 13.08 -25.72 -9.54
CA VAL A 341 14.21 -25.12 -8.83
C VAL A 341 13.85 -23.70 -8.42
N VAL A 342 13.87 -23.46 -7.10
CA VAL A 342 13.59 -22.16 -6.49
C VAL A 342 14.89 -21.60 -5.92
N VAL A 343 15.28 -20.41 -6.36
CA VAL A 343 16.51 -19.74 -5.94
C VAL A 343 16.15 -18.40 -5.30
N GLU A 344 16.56 -18.21 -4.05
CA GLU A 344 16.38 -16.96 -3.31
C GLU A 344 17.74 -16.41 -2.85
N ASN A 345 18.07 -15.22 -3.33
CA ASN A 345 19.25 -14.48 -2.89
C ASN A 345 18.85 -13.12 -2.29
N VAL A 346 19.65 -12.63 -1.36
CA VAL A 346 19.45 -11.27 -0.81
C VAL A 346 20.30 -10.26 -1.57
N ASN A 347 21.59 -10.54 -1.75
CA ASN A 347 22.54 -9.61 -2.38
C ASN A 347 23.57 -10.39 -3.21
N GLY A 348 23.74 -10.01 -4.48
CA GLY A 348 24.67 -10.62 -5.41
C GLY A 348 24.01 -11.17 -6.68
N ASP A 349 24.83 -11.37 -7.70
CA ASP A 349 24.34 -11.82 -9.00
C ASP A 349 24.02 -13.31 -8.97
N ILE A 350 22.97 -13.70 -9.69
CA ILE A 350 22.60 -15.09 -9.88
C ILE A 350 22.85 -15.44 -11.34
N ARG A 351 23.68 -16.44 -11.59
CA ARG A 351 23.88 -17.03 -12.91
C ARG A 351 23.36 -18.45 -12.87
N ILE A 352 22.43 -18.77 -13.76
CA ILE A 352 21.96 -20.13 -13.96
C ILE A 352 22.30 -20.51 -15.39
N ASN A 353 23.04 -21.61 -15.53
CA ASN A 353 23.39 -22.19 -16.81
C ASN A 353 23.11 -23.69 -16.77
N ARG A 354 22.99 -24.30 -17.95
CA ARG A 354 23.00 -25.74 -18.06
C ARG A 354 24.37 -26.30 -18.40
N GLY A 355 24.62 -27.52 -17.96
CA GLY A 355 25.83 -28.26 -18.29
C GLY A 355 25.71 -29.76 -18.06
N ASP A 356 26.76 -30.46 -18.47
CA ASP A 356 26.90 -31.91 -18.34
C ASP A 356 27.23 -32.29 -16.88
N VAL A 357 26.20 -32.25 -16.03
CA VAL A 357 26.25 -32.60 -14.61
C VAL A 357 25.05 -33.48 -14.27
N GLU A 358 25.23 -34.50 -13.42
CA GLU A 358 24.13 -35.38 -12.97
C GLU A 358 23.30 -34.78 -11.82
N SER A 359 23.83 -33.75 -11.16
CA SER A 359 23.26 -33.10 -9.99
C SER A 359 23.24 -31.58 -10.18
N VAL A 360 22.34 -30.87 -9.50
CA VAL A 360 22.39 -29.40 -9.50
C VAL A 360 23.59 -28.93 -8.68
N VAL A 361 24.52 -28.23 -9.32
CA VAL A 361 25.77 -27.76 -8.70
C VAL A 361 25.66 -26.28 -8.38
N VAL A 362 25.82 -25.92 -7.11
CA VAL A 362 25.78 -24.52 -6.64
C VAL A 362 27.17 -24.09 -6.21
N LYS A 363 27.76 -23.14 -6.95
CA LYS A 363 29.00 -22.46 -6.59
C LYS A 363 28.67 -21.08 -6.06
N THR A 364 29.21 -20.75 -4.88
CA THR A 364 28.95 -19.47 -4.22
C THR A 364 30.25 -18.73 -4.00
N VAL A 365 30.30 -17.48 -4.44
CA VAL A 365 31.41 -16.55 -4.17
C VAL A 365 30.88 -15.42 -3.32
N ALA A 366 31.37 -15.32 -2.08
CA ALA A 366 31.01 -14.27 -1.13
C ALA A 366 32.03 -13.13 -1.21
N TRP A 367 31.54 -11.91 -1.27
CA TRP A 367 32.30 -10.67 -1.16
C TRP A 367 31.90 -9.95 0.10
N VAL A 368 32.91 -9.54 0.88
CA VAL A 368 32.74 -8.79 2.13
C VAL A 368 33.71 -7.61 2.11
N ASP A 369 33.18 -6.44 1.79
CA ASP A 369 33.95 -5.19 1.68
C ASP A 369 34.13 -4.47 3.03
N GLN A 370 35.07 -3.52 3.10
CA GLN A 370 35.24 -2.60 4.23
C GLN A 370 35.59 -3.23 5.60
N VAL A 371 36.07 -4.48 5.62
CA VAL A 371 36.53 -5.17 6.83
C VAL A 371 37.88 -5.87 6.58
N GLU A 372 38.60 -6.16 7.66
CA GLU A 372 39.86 -6.91 7.56
C GLU A 372 39.61 -8.34 7.05
N PRO A 373 40.56 -8.95 6.31
CA PRO A 373 40.36 -10.27 5.69
C PRO A 373 39.96 -11.39 6.66
N VAL A 374 40.44 -11.33 7.91
CA VAL A 374 40.10 -12.33 8.94
C VAL A 374 38.64 -12.22 9.38
N GLU A 375 38.13 -10.99 9.52
CA GLU A 375 36.72 -10.73 9.84
C GLU A 375 35.83 -11.04 8.62
N ALA A 376 36.28 -10.71 7.41
CA ALA A 376 35.61 -11.05 6.17
C ALA A 376 35.40 -12.57 6.03
N GLN A 377 36.41 -13.37 6.35
CA GLN A 377 36.30 -14.82 6.35
C GLN A 377 35.27 -15.31 7.37
N ALA A 378 35.28 -14.78 8.59
CA ALA A 378 34.30 -15.14 9.61
C ALA A 378 32.86 -14.81 9.21
N VAL A 379 32.63 -13.67 8.54
CA VAL A 379 31.31 -13.27 8.01
C VAL A 379 30.90 -14.17 6.84
N ALA A 380 31.82 -14.49 5.94
CA ALA A 380 31.57 -15.40 4.84
C ALA A 380 31.23 -16.81 5.34
N ASP A 381 31.95 -17.33 6.33
CA ASP A 381 31.71 -18.63 6.95
C ASP A 381 30.36 -18.67 7.69
N ALA A 382 30.01 -17.59 8.38
CA ALA A 382 28.70 -17.43 9.04
C ALA A 382 27.53 -17.24 8.06
N SER A 383 27.79 -16.87 6.80
CA SER A 383 26.77 -16.72 5.77
C SER A 383 26.51 -18.07 5.09
N GLU A 384 25.33 -18.64 5.32
CA GLU A 384 24.99 -20.00 4.89
C GLU A 384 24.19 -20.03 3.58
N VAL A 385 24.28 -21.14 2.85
CA VAL A 385 23.40 -21.44 1.72
C VAL A 385 22.55 -22.64 2.13
N ASN A 386 21.27 -22.40 2.39
CA ASN A 386 20.34 -23.44 2.80
C ASN A 386 19.77 -24.11 1.55
N VAL A 387 19.91 -25.43 1.50
CA VAL A 387 19.32 -26.26 0.45
C VAL A 387 18.25 -27.16 1.06
N GLN A 388 17.08 -27.23 0.41
CA GLN A 388 16.05 -28.22 0.70
C GLN A 388 15.81 -29.08 -0.54
N GLU A 389 15.83 -30.39 -0.34
CA GLU A 389 15.68 -31.41 -1.38
C GLU A 389 14.24 -31.93 -1.46
N GLY A 390 13.89 -32.53 -2.60
CA GLY A 390 12.61 -33.20 -2.84
C GLY A 390 12.01 -32.84 -4.20
N LYS A 391 10.68 -32.71 -4.24
CA LYS A 391 9.95 -32.35 -5.47
C LYS A 391 10.33 -30.98 -6.04
N THR A 392 10.73 -30.08 -5.16
CA THR A 392 11.23 -28.74 -5.49
C THR A 392 12.56 -28.54 -4.79
N ILE A 393 13.61 -28.25 -5.54
CA ILE A 393 14.91 -27.89 -4.97
C ILE A 393 14.85 -26.42 -4.56
N GLN A 394 14.98 -26.12 -3.28
CA GLN A 394 15.00 -24.75 -2.78
C GLN A 394 16.42 -24.37 -2.35
N ILE A 395 17.00 -23.36 -2.98
CA ILE A 395 18.33 -22.80 -2.69
C ILE A 395 18.14 -21.39 -2.16
N ALA A 396 18.41 -21.16 -0.87
CA ALA A 396 18.21 -19.87 -0.23
C ALA A 396 19.48 -19.41 0.50
N THR A 397 19.98 -18.22 0.19
CA THR A 397 21.11 -17.63 0.93
C THR A 397 20.64 -17.01 2.24
N LYS A 398 21.34 -17.30 3.33
CA LYS A 398 21.18 -16.63 4.63
C LYS A 398 22.44 -15.83 4.94
N PRO A 399 22.55 -14.59 4.43
CA PRO A 399 23.69 -13.75 4.71
C PRO A 399 23.71 -13.34 6.20
N GLN A 400 24.92 -13.29 6.77
CA GLN A 400 25.14 -12.73 8.10
C GLN A 400 25.51 -11.25 7.97
N GLY A 401 24.71 -10.37 8.59
CA GLY A 401 24.94 -8.93 8.57
C GLY A 401 26.20 -8.52 9.36
N TYR A 402 26.98 -7.59 8.82
CA TYR A 402 28.22 -7.07 9.40
C TYR A 402 28.27 -5.53 9.38
N GLY A 403 29.36 -4.96 9.90
CA GLY A 403 29.53 -3.51 10.03
C GLY A 403 28.79 -2.91 11.23
N SER A 404 28.77 -1.56 11.32
CA SER A 404 28.10 -0.85 12.42
C SER A 404 26.62 -1.20 12.47
N GLU A 405 26.18 -1.82 13.57
CA GLU A 405 24.80 -2.30 13.79
C GLU A 405 24.37 -3.52 12.94
N SER A 406 25.31 -4.29 12.34
CA SER A 406 25.03 -5.48 11.52
C SER A 406 24.06 -5.24 10.35
N LYS A 407 24.04 -4.01 9.83
CA LYS A 407 23.13 -3.60 8.75
C LYS A 407 23.64 -3.96 7.36
N ARG A 408 24.95 -4.14 7.18
CA ARG A 408 25.56 -4.39 5.88
C ARG A 408 25.49 -5.88 5.55
N GLN A 409 24.95 -6.22 4.39
CA GLN A 409 24.81 -7.62 3.95
C GLN A 409 25.91 -7.98 2.95
N PRO A 410 26.61 -9.11 3.14
CA PRO A 410 27.62 -9.57 2.21
C PRO A 410 27.01 -9.85 0.83
N ARG A 411 27.83 -9.75 -0.21
CA ARG A 411 27.40 -10.03 -1.59
C ARG A 411 27.73 -11.48 -1.91
N MET A 412 26.71 -12.30 -2.10
CA MET A 412 26.83 -13.70 -2.46
C MET A 412 26.45 -13.88 -3.92
N ASN A 413 27.44 -14.01 -4.80
CA ASN A 413 27.20 -14.36 -6.19
C ASN A 413 26.99 -15.87 -6.29
N LEU A 414 25.88 -16.28 -6.90
CA LEU A 414 25.52 -17.68 -7.11
C LEU A 414 25.76 -18.04 -8.57
N THR A 415 26.46 -19.16 -8.81
CA THR A 415 26.53 -19.81 -10.12
C THR A 415 25.94 -21.21 -9.96
N ILE A 416 24.78 -21.42 -10.55
CA ILE A 416 24.01 -22.66 -10.46
C ILE A 416 24.07 -23.35 -11.82
N THR A 417 24.66 -24.54 -11.85
CA THR A 417 24.71 -25.38 -13.04
C THR A 417 23.67 -26.49 -12.91
N ILE A 418 22.72 -26.49 -13.83
CA ILE A 418 21.61 -27.45 -13.88
C ILE A 418 21.93 -28.55 -14.91
N PRO A 419 21.57 -29.81 -14.64
CA PRO A 419 21.72 -30.90 -15.61
C PRO A 419 21.06 -30.63 -16.96
N ASP A 420 21.75 -30.95 -18.05
CA ASP A 420 21.22 -30.85 -19.42
C ASP A 420 20.15 -31.91 -19.74
N ASP A 421 20.14 -33.03 -19.01
CA ASP A 421 19.26 -34.18 -19.25
C ASP A 421 17.85 -34.03 -18.66
N ARG A 422 17.57 -32.93 -17.95
CA ARG A 422 16.32 -32.70 -17.22
C ARG A 422 15.78 -31.29 -17.42
N ARG A 423 14.46 -31.14 -17.39
CA ARG A 423 13.76 -29.83 -17.44
C ARG A 423 13.19 -29.48 -16.08
N PHE A 424 13.28 -28.20 -15.72
CA PHE A 424 12.82 -27.72 -14.42
C PHE A 424 12.12 -26.38 -14.58
N ASP A 425 10.97 -26.23 -13.94
CA ASP A 425 10.40 -24.90 -13.73
C ASP A 425 11.33 -24.09 -12.83
N LEU A 426 11.56 -22.83 -13.19
CA LEU A 426 12.52 -21.97 -12.49
C LEU A 426 11.78 -20.85 -11.77
N GLN A 427 12.11 -20.65 -10.51
CA GLN A 427 11.68 -19.47 -9.76
C GLN A 427 12.90 -18.81 -9.12
N VAL A 428 13.31 -17.66 -9.63
CA VAL A 428 14.49 -16.93 -9.17
C VAL A 428 14.09 -15.61 -8.56
N ARG A 429 14.51 -15.37 -7.32
CA ARG A 429 14.24 -14.14 -6.58
C ARG A 429 15.52 -13.56 -6.02
N THR A 430 15.74 -12.27 -6.25
CA THR A 430 16.84 -11.52 -5.60
C THR A 430 16.39 -10.15 -5.14
N SER A 431 16.88 -9.66 -4.00
CA SER A 431 16.60 -8.28 -3.58
C SER A 431 17.52 -7.27 -4.26
N ASN A 432 18.81 -7.60 -4.40
CA ASN A 432 19.81 -6.75 -5.03
C ASN A 432 20.83 -7.61 -5.80
N GLY A 433 20.85 -7.50 -7.12
CA GLY A 433 21.72 -8.29 -7.98
C GLY A 433 21.14 -8.51 -9.36
N SER A 434 22.02 -8.71 -10.34
CA SER A 434 21.61 -9.05 -11.69
C SER A 434 21.38 -10.55 -11.82
N VAL A 435 20.37 -10.93 -12.60
CA VAL A 435 20.05 -12.33 -12.88
C VAL A 435 20.36 -12.63 -14.33
N TYR A 436 21.15 -13.68 -14.56
CA TYR A 436 21.53 -14.17 -15.88
C TYR A 436 21.08 -15.62 -16.02
N LEU A 437 20.16 -15.87 -16.94
CA LEU A 437 19.73 -17.22 -17.30
C LEU A 437 20.19 -17.52 -18.72
N ASP A 438 21.01 -18.56 -18.87
CA ASP A 438 21.51 -19.03 -20.16
C ASP A 438 21.01 -20.45 -20.43
N ARG A 439 20.25 -20.60 -21.52
CA ARG A 439 19.59 -21.84 -21.93
C ARG A 439 18.67 -22.46 -20.87
N PRO A 440 17.81 -21.70 -20.17
CA PRO A 440 16.85 -22.31 -19.25
C PRO A 440 15.77 -23.06 -20.03
N GLU A 441 15.63 -24.38 -19.80
CA GLU A 441 14.44 -25.11 -20.27
C GLU A 441 13.55 -25.52 -19.10
N ALA A 442 12.34 -24.95 -19.10
CA ALA A 442 11.28 -25.25 -18.15
C ALA A 442 10.26 -26.23 -18.72
N ILE A 443 9.46 -26.82 -17.82
CA ILE A 443 8.35 -27.70 -18.20
C ILE A 443 7.16 -26.82 -18.60
N SER A 444 6.90 -25.77 -17.82
CA SER A 444 5.90 -24.75 -18.12
C SER A 444 6.49 -23.34 -18.10
N SER A 445 7.19 -22.93 -17.04
CA SER A 445 7.43 -21.51 -16.78
C SER A 445 8.73 -21.17 -16.08
N ILE A 446 9.26 -20.00 -16.41
CA ILE A 446 10.46 -19.38 -15.84
C ILE A 446 10.04 -18.05 -15.19
N HIS A 447 10.04 -17.99 -13.86
CA HIS A 447 9.68 -16.81 -13.09
C HIS A 447 10.93 -16.16 -12.49
N VAL A 448 11.19 -14.89 -12.81
CA VAL A 448 12.36 -14.14 -12.34
C VAL A 448 11.94 -12.81 -11.74
N GLU A 449 12.29 -12.57 -10.49
CA GLU A 449 12.06 -11.31 -9.78
C GLU A 449 13.36 -10.77 -9.21
N SER A 450 13.69 -9.51 -9.54
CA SER A 450 14.81 -8.79 -8.93
C SER A 450 14.34 -7.46 -8.34
N GLY A 451 14.69 -7.15 -7.10
CA GLY A 451 14.44 -5.83 -6.53
C GLY A 451 15.22 -4.76 -7.30
N ASN A 452 16.53 -4.87 -7.31
CA ASN A 452 17.43 -3.98 -8.06
C ASN A 452 18.46 -4.79 -8.83
N GLY A 453 18.50 -4.64 -10.16
CA GLY A 453 19.47 -5.33 -11.01
C GLY A 453 18.92 -5.65 -12.39
N LYS A 454 19.82 -5.97 -13.31
CA LYS A 454 19.44 -6.33 -14.68
C LYS A 454 18.98 -7.77 -14.72
N ILE A 455 17.99 -8.07 -15.56
CA ILE A 455 17.59 -9.45 -15.86
C ILE A 455 17.95 -9.72 -17.32
N TYR A 456 18.75 -10.75 -17.56
CA TYR A 456 19.14 -11.21 -18.88
C TYR A 456 18.77 -12.68 -19.03
N ILE A 457 17.94 -13.00 -20.02
CA ILE A 457 17.50 -14.36 -20.32
C ILE A 457 17.75 -14.61 -21.80
N HIS A 458 18.44 -15.70 -22.11
CA HIS A 458 18.80 -16.08 -23.47
C HIS A 458 18.54 -17.57 -23.70
N ASN A 459 18.05 -17.93 -24.90
CA ASN A 459 17.74 -19.30 -25.32
C ASN A 459 16.77 -20.01 -24.37
N ALA A 460 15.65 -19.37 -24.02
CA ALA A 460 14.71 -19.95 -23.07
C ALA A 460 13.66 -20.84 -23.75
N ILE A 461 13.31 -21.95 -23.09
CA ILE A 461 12.17 -22.79 -23.47
C ILE A 461 11.16 -22.79 -22.34
N GLY A 462 9.92 -22.41 -22.64
CA GLY A 462 8.82 -22.21 -21.69
C GLY A 462 8.43 -20.74 -21.55
N ASP A 463 7.33 -20.48 -20.83
CA ASP A 463 6.82 -19.12 -20.65
C ASP A 463 7.67 -18.33 -19.65
N VAL A 464 8.13 -17.14 -20.06
CA VAL A 464 9.02 -16.29 -19.27
C VAL A 464 8.23 -15.17 -18.59
N HIS A 465 8.34 -15.08 -17.27
CA HIS A 465 7.83 -13.99 -16.46
C HIS A 465 8.99 -13.31 -15.75
N ALA A 466 9.39 -12.13 -16.22
CA ALA A 466 10.53 -11.39 -15.65
C ALA A 466 10.09 -10.03 -15.11
N LYS A 467 10.47 -9.74 -13.87
CA LYS A 467 10.08 -8.51 -13.19
C LYS A 467 11.22 -7.89 -12.40
N THR A 468 11.39 -6.58 -12.52
CA THR A 468 12.28 -5.82 -11.64
C THR A 468 11.69 -4.51 -11.15
N LEU A 469 12.17 -3.96 -10.03
CA LEU A 469 11.80 -2.58 -9.64
C LEU A 469 12.70 -1.59 -10.36
N ASN A 470 14.02 -1.78 -10.29
CA ASN A 470 14.99 -0.92 -10.96
C ASN A 470 16.02 -1.77 -11.69
N GLY A 471 16.05 -1.67 -13.01
CA GLY A 471 16.93 -2.44 -13.87
C GLY A 471 16.33 -2.70 -15.24
N ASN A 472 17.22 -3.01 -16.19
CA ASN A 472 16.82 -3.36 -17.55
C ASN A 472 16.50 -4.86 -17.61
N ILE A 473 15.51 -5.22 -18.42
CA ILE A 473 15.17 -6.62 -18.71
C ILE A 473 15.43 -6.85 -20.20
N SER A 474 16.25 -7.85 -20.51
CA SER A 474 16.54 -8.27 -21.88
C SER A 474 16.26 -9.75 -22.00
N VAL A 475 15.43 -10.10 -22.97
CA VAL A 475 15.05 -11.48 -23.28
C VAL A 475 15.28 -11.71 -24.78
N ALA A 476 15.99 -12.79 -25.10
CA ALA A 476 16.30 -13.17 -26.48
C ALA A 476 16.11 -14.68 -26.68
N ASP A 477 15.70 -15.07 -27.89
CA ASP A 477 15.59 -16.48 -28.33
C ASP A 477 14.65 -17.29 -27.42
N VAL A 478 13.36 -16.94 -27.38
CA VAL A 478 12.39 -17.58 -26.49
C VAL A 478 11.38 -18.42 -27.25
N ILE A 479 11.37 -19.72 -26.95
CA ILE A 479 10.34 -20.66 -27.39
C ILE A 479 9.25 -20.70 -26.32
N GLY A 480 8.30 -19.76 -26.41
CA GLY A 480 7.24 -19.52 -25.43
C GLY A 480 6.74 -18.09 -25.47
N SER A 481 5.89 -17.71 -24.52
CA SER A 481 5.44 -16.31 -24.33
C SER A 481 6.34 -15.59 -23.32
N ALA A 482 6.40 -14.26 -23.38
CA ALA A 482 7.21 -13.45 -22.47
C ALA A 482 6.43 -12.28 -21.85
N VAL A 483 6.44 -12.16 -20.53
CA VAL A 483 5.85 -11.03 -19.79
C VAL A 483 6.95 -10.34 -19.00
N LEU A 484 7.32 -9.13 -19.41
CA LEU A 484 8.41 -8.34 -18.85
C LEU A 484 7.90 -7.06 -18.20
N SER A 485 8.28 -6.81 -16.95
CA SER A 485 7.85 -5.62 -16.21
C SER A 485 8.95 -4.95 -15.40
N THR A 486 9.12 -3.63 -15.54
CA THR A 486 10.04 -2.83 -14.71
C THR A 486 9.43 -1.51 -14.27
N ASN A 487 9.80 -0.93 -13.13
CA ASN A 487 9.38 0.45 -12.82
C ASN A 487 10.34 1.46 -13.44
N ARG A 488 11.65 1.16 -13.47
CA ARG A 488 12.68 2.01 -14.04
C ARG A 488 13.72 1.16 -14.76
N GLY A 489 13.77 1.29 -16.07
CA GLY A 489 14.71 0.59 -16.92
C GLY A 489 14.12 0.27 -18.28
N ASP A 490 15.01 -0.09 -19.20
CA ASP A 490 14.64 -0.46 -20.56
C ASP A 490 14.21 -1.93 -20.63
N LEU A 491 13.26 -2.20 -21.50
CA LEU A 491 12.78 -3.55 -21.82
C LEU A 491 13.17 -3.89 -23.26
N ARG A 492 13.80 -5.06 -23.45
CA ARG A 492 14.12 -5.61 -24.77
C ARG A 492 13.61 -7.05 -24.87
N ALA A 493 12.84 -7.33 -25.91
CA ALA A 493 12.43 -8.68 -26.30
C ALA A 493 12.81 -8.91 -27.78
N GLU A 494 13.47 -10.03 -28.05
CA GLU A 494 14.01 -10.37 -29.38
C GLU A 494 13.77 -11.85 -29.65
N GLU A 495 13.32 -12.18 -30.87
CA GLU A 495 13.11 -13.55 -31.34
C GLU A 495 12.24 -14.40 -30.37
N VAL A 496 10.97 -14.00 -30.20
CA VAL A 496 10.02 -14.70 -29.32
C VAL A 496 8.91 -15.34 -30.15
N THR A 497 8.69 -16.64 -29.96
CA THR A 497 7.71 -17.40 -30.75
C THR A 497 6.25 -17.18 -30.30
N GLY A 498 6.04 -16.85 -29.02
CA GLY A 498 4.72 -16.59 -28.43
C GLY A 498 4.40 -15.10 -28.32
N SER A 499 3.38 -14.79 -27.52
CA SER A 499 2.98 -13.39 -27.26
C SER A 499 3.90 -12.71 -26.25
N VAL A 500 4.04 -11.40 -26.37
CA VAL A 500 4.94 -10.57 -25.56
C VAL A 500 4.19 -9.40 -24.93
N ASP A 501 4.28 -9.26 -23.60
CA ASP A 501 3.77 -8.13 -22.84
C ASP A 501 4.92 -7.39 -22.15
N LEU A 502 5.11 -6.11 -22.49
CA LEU A 502 6.19 -5.24 -22.03
C LEU A 502 5.61 -4.03 -21.32
N THR A 503 5.82 -3.92 -20.00
CA THR A 503 5.29 -2.81 -19.20
C THR A 503 6.39 -2.11 -18.40
N THR A 504 6.60 -0.81 -18.62
CA THR A 504 7.50 0.03 -17.81
C THR A 504 6.87 1.35 -17.36
N LEU A 505 7.30 1.94 -16.24
CA LEU A 505 6.90 3.32 -15.92
C LEU A 505 7.84 4.33 -16.57
N VAL A 506 9.14 4.04 -16.58
CA VAL A 506 10.18 4.90 -17.16
C VAL A 506 11.23 4.02 -17.84
N GLY A 507 11.38 4.20 -19.15
CA GLY A 507 12.35 3.47 -19.95
C GLY A 507 11.85 3.16 -21.35
N ARG A 508 12.79 2.80 -22.23
CA ARG A 508 12.51 2.42 -23.62
C ARG A 508 11.99 0.99 -23.69
N ILE A 509 11.06 0.74 -24.60
CA ILE A 509 10.62 -0.60 -24.98
C ILE A 509 11.14 -0.91 -26.39
N GLN A 510 11.79 -2.05 -26.55
CA GLN A 510 12.26 -2.58 -27.82
C GLN A 510 11.72 -4.00 -28.00
N ALA A 511 11.03 -4.25 -29.11
CA ALA A 511 10.57 -5.57 -29.50
C ALA A 511 10.98 -5.85 -30.96
N SER A 512 11.61 -6.98 -31.24
CA SER A 512 11.99 -7.37 -32.60
C SER A 512 11.71 -8.85 -32.85
N ASP A 513 11.24 -9.16 -34.04
CA ASP A 513 11.08 -10.54 -34.53
C ASP A 513 10.18 -11.39 -33.61
N ILE A 514 9.03 -10.83 -33.25
CA ILE A 514 8.03 -11.49 -32.40
C ILE A 514 6.93 -12.09 -33.28
N VAL A 515 6.69 -13.38 -33.12
CA VAL A 515 5.70 -14.12 -33.93
C VAL A 515 4.27 -13.91 -33.39
N GLY A 516 4.11 -13.87 -32.07
CA GLY A 516 2.80 -13.68 -31.42
C GLY A 516 2.39 -12.22 -31.24
N ASP A 517 1.36 -12.01 -30.41
CA ASP A 517 0.83 -10.67 -30.13
C ASP A 517 1.82 -9.84 -29.30
N ILE A 518 1.94 -8.55 -29.59
CA ILE A 518 2.78 -7.61 -28.83
C ILE A 518 1.91 -6.60 -28.11
N THR A 519 2.06 -6.50 -26.79
CA THR A 519 1.52 -5.41 -25.97
C THR A 519 2.68 -4.65 -25.32
N GLY A 520 2.77 -3.35 -25.54
CA GLY A 520 3.83 -2.49 -24.99
C GLY A 520 3.28 -1.23 -24.36
N SER A 521 3.59 -0.98 -23.08
CA SER A 521 3.10 0.21 -22.36
C SER A 521 4.20 0.90 -21.56
N THR A 522 4.36 2.21 -21.76
CA THR A 522 5.26 3.05 -20.96
C THR A 522 4.64 4.40 -20.60
N ARG A 523 4.96 4.96 -19.42
CA ARG A 523 4.54 6.34 -19.11
C ARG A 523 5.53 7.38 -19.60
N ASN A 524 6.80 7.01 -19.69
CA ASN A 524 7.86 7.91 -20.14
C ASN A 524 8.98 7.10 -20.79
N GLY A 525 9.00 7.10 -22.12
CA GLY A 525 9.99 6.40 -22.92
C GLY A 525 9.49 6.11 -24.32
N ASN A 526 10.44 5.86 -25.21
CA ASN A 526 10.14 5.54 -26.60
C ASN A 526 9.82 4.05 -26.74
N ILE A 527 8.96 3.72 -27.70
CA ILE A 527 8.64 2.34 -28.06
C ILE A 527 9.14 2.12 -29.49
N SER A 528 9.93 1.06 -29.70
CA SER A 528 10.39 0.64 -31.03
C SER A 528 10.00 -0.81 -31.25
N VAL A 529 9.27 -1.09 -32.33
CA VAL A 529 8.85 -2.45 -32.69
C VAL A 529 9.24 -2.74 -34.13
N ASN A 530 9.96 -3.84 -34.34
CA ASN A 530 10.41 -4.30 -35.64
C ASN A 530 9.76 -5.63 -36.00
N GLU A 531 9.23 -5.71 -37.22
CA GLU A 531 8.57 -6.88 -37.82
C GLU A 531 7.44 -7.51 -36.96
N PRO A 532 6.48 -6.72 -36.42
CA PRO A 532 5.29 -7.28 -35.78
C PRO A 532 4.45 -8.08 -36.79
N VAL A 533 4.19 -9.36 -36.49
CA VAL A 533 3.43 -10.26 -37.38
C VAL A 533 1.95 -10.32 -37.03
N ALA A 534 1.61 -10.35 -35.74
CA ALA A 534 0.23 -10.53 -35.25
C ALA A 534 -0.37 -9.22 -34.72
N LYS A 535 -1.19 -9.30 -33.65
CA LYS A 535 -1.81 -8.13 -33.03
C LYS A 535 -0.77 -7.24 -32.36
N LEU A 536 -0.91 -5.93 -32.49
CA LEU A 536 -0.01 -4.94 -31.90
C LEU A 536 -0.80 -3.94 -31.06
N LYS A 537 -0.42 -3.77 -29.80
CA LYS A 537 -0.98 -2.72 -28.94
C LYS A 537 0.13 -1.95 -28.24
N LEU A 538 0.30 -0.66 -28.58
CA LEU A 538 1.35 0.19 -28.04
C LEU A 538 0.77 1.44 -27.40
N GLU A 539 1.18 1.75 -26.18
CA GLU A 539 0.72 2.94 -25.46
C GLU A 539 1.89 3.67 -24.79
N THR A 540 2.07 4.96 -25.10
CA THR A 540 2.97 5.83 -24.35
C THR A 540 2.34 7.16 -23.97
N LEU A 541 2.65 7.67 -22.77
CA LEU A 541 2.24 9.03 -22.39
C LEU A 541 3.23 10.09 -22.84
N ASN A 542 4.53 9.79 -22.79
CA ASN A 542 5.59 10.70 -23.22
C ASN A 542 6.69 9.88 -23.90
N GLY A 543 6.74 9.92 -25.23
CA GLY A 543 7.75 9.23 -26.01
C GLY A 543 7.33 9.04 -27.46
N ALA A 544 8.33 8.86 -28.32
CA ALA A 544 8.10 8.51 -29.71
C ALA A 544 7.77 7.03 -29.86
N VAL A 545 6.90 6.70 -30.82
CA VAL A 545 6.59 5.32 -31.19
C VAL A 545 7.08 5.09 -32.61
N GLN A 546 7.96 4.12 -32.79
CA GLN A 546 8.46 3.70 -34.09
C GLN A 546 8.07 2.25 -34.35
N VAL A 547 7.39 2.00 -35.46
CA VAL A 547 7.07 0.65 -35.91
C VAL A 547 7.56 0.47 -37.34
N GLN A 548 8.30 -0.58 -37.59
CA GLN A 548 8.75 -0.96 -38.93
C GLN A 548 8.36 -2.42 -39.20
N THR A 549 7.69 -2.68 -40.33
CA THR A 549 7.30 -4.03 -40.72
C THR A 549 7.32 -4.24 -42.23
N LYS A 550 7.42 -5.50 -42.65
CA LYS A 550 7.19 -5.94 -44.04
C LYS A 550 5.81 -6.52 -44.25
N GLN A 551 5.07 -6.84 -43.19
CA GLN A 551 3.74 -7.46 -43.27
C GLN A 551 2.85 -7.04 -42.10
N ILE A 552 1.55 -7.09 -42.32
CA ILE A 552 0.53 -6.81 -41.29
C ILE A 552 -0.41 -8.02 -41.27
N GLY A 553 -0.42 -8.77 -40.16
CA GLY A 553 -1.24 -9.97 -39.99
C GLY A 553 -2.21 -9.91 -38.80
N GLY A 554 -2.48 -8.72 -38.26
CA GLY A 554 -3.39 -8.53 -37.14
C GLY A 554 -3.76 -7.07 -36.90
N ASP A 555 -4.72 -6.84 -36.00
CA ASP A 555 -5.20 -5.49 -35.65
C ASP A 555 -4.16 -4.73 -34.80
N TRP A 556 -3.95 -3.46 -35.11
CA TRP A 556 -3.00 -2.59 -34.45
C TRP A 556 -3.70 -1.41 -33.78
N ASP A 557 -3.33 -1.15 -32.53
CA ASP A 557 -3.80 -0.03 -31.72
C ASP A 557 -2.58 0.69 -31.14
N ILE A 558 -2.26 1.86 -31.68
CA ILE A 558 -1.06 2.62 -31.34
C ILE A 558 -1.47 3.99 -30.80
N TYR A 559 -1.08 4.28 -29.57
CA TYR A 559 -1.39 5.52 -28.89
C TYR A 559 -0.15 6.22 -28.32
N SER A 560 0.00 7.52 -28.61
CA SER A 560 0.96 8.39 -27.93
C SER A 560 0.33 9.70 -27.49
N ALA A 561 0.35 9.99 -26.18
CA ALA A 561 -0.19 11.25 -25.69
C ALA A 561 0.72 12.45 -25.99
N VAL A 562 2.04 12.27 -25.99
CA VAL A 562 3.04 13.29 -26.35
C VAL A 562 4.25 12.59 -26.96
N GLY A 563 4.50 12.82 -28.24
CA GLY A 563 5.65 12.27 -28.97
C GLY A 563 5.26 11.75 -30.34
N ASP A 564 6.22 11.78 -31.26
CA ASP A 564 5.96 11.52 -32.67
C ASP A 564 5.75 10.03 -32.92
N ILE A 565 4.83 9.72 -33.83
CA ILE A 565 4.55 8.35 -34.26
C ILE A 565 5.08 8.18 -35.68
N LEU A 566 6.01 7.25 -35.86
CA LEU A 566 6.58 6.88 -37.16
C LEU A 566 6.22 5.43 -37.48
N LEU A 567 5.45 5.25 -38.55
CA LEU A 567 5.07 3.93 -39.06
C LEU A 567 5.69 3.71 -40.44
N ALA A 568 6.51 2.67 -40.56
CA ALA A 568 7.05 2.19 -41.83
C ALA A 568 6.36 0.87 -42.17
N ILE A 569 5.32 0.94 -43.02
CA ILE A 569 4.43 -0.19 -43.36
C ILE A 569 4.57 -0.58 -44.85
N PRO A 570 4.22 -1.83 -45.25
CA PRO A 570 4.35 -2.28 -46.63
C PRO A 570 3.32 -1.62 -47.55
N GLU A 571 3.70 -1.29 -48.78
CA GLU A 571 2.79 -0.69 -49.79
C GLU A 571 1.61 -1.61 -50.14
N THR A 572 1.80 -2.92 -50.05
CA THR A 572 0.80 -3.94 -50.37
C THR A 572 0.47 -4.78 -49.14
N GLY A 573 -0.82 -5.03 -48.91
CA GLY A 573 -1.35 -5.86 -47.83
C GLY A 573 -2.87 -5.72 -47.72
N ASP A 574 -3.49 -6.40 -46.75
CA ASP A 574 -4.95 -6.40 -46.54
C ASP A 574 -5.30 -5.67 -45.24
N TYR A 575 -5.23 -4.33 -45.25
CA TYR A 575 -5.46 -3.54 -44.05
C TYR A 575 -6.05 -2.15 -44.33
N GLU A 576 -6.80 -1.64 -43.36
CA GLU A 576 -7.36 -0.29 -43.31
C GLU A 576 -6.57 0.54 -42.30
N VAL A 577 -6.04 1.70 -42.74
CA VAL A 577 -5.32 2.65 -41.89
C VAL A 577 -6.26 3.78 -41.49
N SER A 578 -6.36 3.99 -40.18
CA SER A 578 -7.05 5.13 -39.58
C SER A 578 -6.10 5.83 -38.60
N GLY A 579 -5.88 7.12 -38.81
CA GLY A 579 -4.96 7.90 -37.98
C GLY A 579 -5.56 9.24 -37.59
N SER A 580 -5.36 9.71 -36.36
CA SER A 580 -5.77 11.07 -35.97
C SER A 580 -4.75 11.74 -35.07
N SER A 581 -4.54 13.05 -35.29
CA SER A 581 -3.71 13.88 -34.41
C SER A 581 -4.44 15.16 -33.99
N THR A 582 -4.44 15.43 -32.68
CA THR A 582 -5.10 16.62 -32.11
C THR A 582 -4.37 17.91 -32.46
N TYR A 583 -3.04 17.94 -32.33
CA TYR A 583 -2.24 19.18 -32.48
C TYR A 583 -1.15 19.08 -33.55
N GLY A 584 -0.57 17.90 -33.78
CA GLY A 584 0.52 17.69 -34.73
C GLY A 584 0.11 17.69 -36.20
N ASN A 585 1.13 17.63 -37.04
CA ASN A 585 1.03 17.48 -38.49
C ASN A 585 0.91 16.01 -38.87
N LEU A 586 0.20 15.75 -39.96
CA LEU A 586 0.03 14.42 -40.54
C LEU A 586 0.83 14.37 -41.84
N ASN A 587 1.79 13.47 -41.92
CA ASN A 587 2.59 13.23 -43.11
C ASN A 587 2.35 11.80 -43.58
N VAL A 588 1.85 11.64 -44.79
CA VAL A 588 1.58 10.31 -45.37
C VAL A 588 2.10 10.25 -46.79
N GLU A 589 2.68 9.10 -47.14
CA GLU A 589 2.98 8.77 -48.54
C GLU A 589 1.74 8.16 -49.22
N PRO A 590 1.57 8.30 -50.56
CA PRO A 590 0.50 7.61 -51.28
C PRO A 590 0.55 6.08 -51.04
N PRO A 591 -0.59 5.37 -50.94
CA PRO A 591 -1.94 5.77 -51.36
C PRO A 591 -2.83 6.43 -50.29
N TYR A 592 -2.30 6.76 -49.11
CA TYR A 592 -3.12 7.31 -48.02
C TYR A 592 -3.48 8.77 -48.25
N THR A 593 -4.67 9.18 -47.82
CA THR A 593 -5.14 10.57 -47.91
C THR A 593 -5.39 11.15 -46.53
N ILE A 594 -5.36 12.48 -46.44
CA ILE A 594 -5.67 13.22 -45.22
C ILE A 594 -6.96 13.99 -45.45
N GLU A 595 -8.02 13.63 -44.74
CA GLU A 595 -9.32 14.30 -44.76
C GLU A 595 -9.72 14.73 -43.34
N ASN A 596 -10.10 16.01 -43.15
CA ASN A 596 -10.52 16.52 -41.85
C ASN A 596 -9.57 16.23 -40.67
N ARG A 597 -8.24 16.27 -40.91
CA ARG A 597 -7.19 15.89 -39.93
C ARG A 597 -7.27 14.43 -39.46
N MET A 598 -7.83 13.56 -40.30
CA MET A 598 -7.75 12.11 -40.15
C MET A 598 -7.00 11.54 -41.36
N ILE A 599 -6.11 10.59 -41.10
CA ILE A 599 -5.49 9.75 -42.12
C ILE A 599 -6.49 8.62 -42.41
N THR A 600 -6.80 8.42 -43.69
CA THR A 600 -7.59 7.28 -44.14
C THR A 600 -6.94 6.64 -45.36
N GLY A 601 -7.06 5.33 -45.46
CA GLY A 601 -6.68 4.60 -46.66
C GLY A 601 -6.82 3.11 -46.47
N VAL A 602 -7.13 2.43 -47.57
CA VAL A 602 -7.31 0.97 -47.60
C VAL A 602 -6.29 0.39 -48.57
N SER A 603 -5.58 -0.63 -48.11
CA SER A 603 -4.78 -1.50 -48.96
C SER A 603 -5.47 -2.86 -49.04
N GLY A 604 -5.58 -3.40 -50.27
CA GLY A 604 -6.18 -4.72 -50.51
C GLY A 604 -7.66 -4.79 -50.12
N THR A 605 -8.02 -5.82 -49.36
CA THR A 605 -9.40 -6.10 -48.92
C THR A 605 -9.79 -5.37 -47.62
N GLY A 606 -8.83 -4.85 -46.87
CA GLY A 606 -9.06 -4.20 -45.57
C GLY A 606 -9.43 -5.17 -44.44
N GLU A 607 -8.85 -6.38 -44.42
CA GLU A 607 -9.14 -7.40 -43.40
C GLU A 607 -8.71 -6.96 -41.99
N TYR A 608 -7.52 -6.36 -41.86
CA TYR A 608 -6.97 -5.90 -40.58
C TYR A 608 -7.10 -4.39 -40.39
N LYS A 609 -7.20 -3.94 -39.13
CA LYS A 609 -7.30 -2.51 -38.80
C LYS A 609 -6.03 -1.99 -38.18
N VAL A 610 -5.52 -0.88 -38.70
CA VAL A 610 -4.39 -0.13 -38.14
C VAL A 610 -4.90 1.20 -37.62
N GLN A 611 -5.06 1.29 -36.30
CA GLN A 611 -5.51 2.50 -35.61
C GLN A 611 -4.33 3.20 -34.94
N VAL A 612 -4.21 4.49 -35.21
CA VAL A 612 -3.10 5.33 -34.74
C VAL A 612 -3.64 6.63 -34.17
N GLU A 613 -3.41 6.86 -32.90
CA GLU A 613 -3.89 8.05 -32.20
C GLU A 613 -2.73 8.78 -31.52
N GLY A 614 -2.59 10.06 -31.84
CA GLY A 614 -1.53 10.90 -31.31
C GLY A 614 -2.01 12.30 -30.96
N ASN A 615 -1.24 13.03 -30.16
CA ASN A 615 -1.39 14.48 -30.08
C ASN A 615 -0.29 15.24 -30.83
N SER A 616 0.81 14.57 -31.19
CA SER A 616 1.99 15.10 -31.89
C SER A 616 2.00 14.67 -33.37
N ASP A 617 3.15 14.81 -34.04
CA ASP A 617 3.24 14.51 -35.47
C ASP A 617 3.11 13.01 -35.73
N ILE A 618 2.35 12.65 -36.77
CA ILE A 618 2.18 11.26 -37.23
C ILE A 618 2.72 11.18 -38.64
N THR A 619 3.70 10.30 -38.85
CA THR A 619 4.31 10.03 -40.15
C THR A 619 4.08 8.58 -40.52
N ILE A 620 3.42 8.35 -41.65
CA ILE A 620 3.25 7.01 -42.25
C ILE A 620 3.99 7.01 -43.58
N GLN A 621 5.01 6.18 -43.68
CA GLN A 621 5.86 6.05 -44.85
C GLN A 621 5.95 4.59 -45.28
N ARG A 622 6.37 4.38 -46.53
CA ARG A 622 6.68 3.05 -47.02
C ARG A 622 7.88 2.47 -46.28
N SER A 623 7.80 1.19 -45.92
CA SER A 623 8.96 0.41 -45.50
C SER A 623 9.95 0.32 -46.68
N LEU A 624 11.04 1.10 -46.64
CA LEU A 624 12.07 1.11 -47.68
C LEU A 624 12.89 -0.18 -47.61
N MET A 625 13.03 -0.85 -48.74
CA MET A 625 13.94 -1.98 -48.90
C MET A 625 15.38 -1.52 -48.71
N GLU A 626 16.14 -2.21 -47.86
CA GLU A 626 17.56 -2.37 -48.11
C GLU A 626 17.66 -3.60 -49.03
N ASP A 627 17.66 -3.34 -50.33
CA ASP A 627 17.94 -4.35 -51.33
C ASP A 627 19.35 -4.91 -51.06
N GLU A 628 19.43 -6.19 -50.66
CA GLU A 628 20.68 -6.98 -50.66
C GLU A 628 21.25 -7.22 -52.08
N THR A 629 21.05 -6.30 -53.03
CA THR A 629 21.63 -6.37 -54.37
C THR A 629 22.73 -5.33 -54.64
N SER A 630 23.34 -4.78 -53.59
CA SER A 630 24.61 -4.04 -53.68
C SER A 630 25.71 -4.54 -52.73
N GLY A 631 25.68 -5.86 -52.41
CA GLY A 631 26.74 -6.57 -51.68
C GLY A 631 27.71 -7.35 -52.58
N GLY A 632 27.63 -7.18 -53.91
CA GLY A 632 28.59 -7.76 -54.85
C GLY A 632 29.86 -6.92 -54.93
N ASN A 633 30.99 -7.50 -54.46
CA ASN A 633 32.37 -6.97 -54.51
C ASN A 633 32.86 -6.10 -53.35
N THR A 634 32.79 -6.59 -52.11
CA THR A 634 33.79 -6.18 -51.09
C THR A 634 34.26 -7.34 -50.19
N GLN A 635 34.42 -8.55 -50.73
CA GLN A 635 34.99 -9.69 -49.99
C GLN A 635 36.30 -10.27 -50.58
N THR A 636 36.92 -9.63 -51.57
CA THR A 636 38.21 -10.11 -52.12
C THR A 636 39.43 -9.32 -51.64
N ASN A 637 39.27 -8.24 -50.86
CA ASN A 637 40.40 -7.35 -50.49
C ASN A 637 40.80 -7.36 -49.00
N ARG A 638 40.27 -8.25 -48.15
CA ARG A 638 40.70 -8.35 -46.73
C ARG A 638 41.67 -9.49 -46.42
N THR A 639 42.01 -10.34 -47.38
CA THR A 639 42.97 -11.45 -47.16
C THR A 639 44.43 -11.09 -47.49
N ASN A 640 44.70 -9.91 -48.07
CA ASN A 640 46.06 -9.48 -48.45
C ASN A 640 46.70 -8.40 -47.53
N GLN A 641 46.14 -8.16 -46.34
CA GLN A 641 46.75 -7.25 -45.33
C GLN A 641 47.14 -7.92 -44.01
N MET A 642 47.20 -9.26 -43.97
CA MET A 642 47.81 -10.03 -42.86
C MET A 642 49.08 -10.78 -43.28
N LEU A 643 49.76 -10.34 -44.33
CA LEU A 643 51.12 -10.75 -44.71
C LEU A 643 51.88 -9.54 -45.25
N GLN A 644 52.23 -8.61 -44.36
CA GLN A 644 53.39 -7.71 -44.47
C GLN A 644 53.79 -7.15 -43.11
#